data_AF-A0A8B7DK77-F1
#
_entry.id   AF-A0A8B7DK77-F1
#
_cell.length_a   1.000
_cell.length_b   1.000
_cell.length_c   1.000
_cell.angle_alpha   90.00
_cell.angle_beta   90.00
_cell.angle_gamma   90.00
#
_symmetry.space_group_name_H-M   'P 1'
#
loop_
_entity.id
_entity.type
_entity.pdbx_description
1 polymer ?
#
loop_
_entity_poly.entity_id
_entity_poly.type
_entity_poly.pdbx_seq_one_letter_code
_entity_poly.pdbx_strand_id
1 'polypeptide(L)'
;MVIKFAIITLLIISLFVKVAASNKLVVFWGQNNGGAEYELEKYCESDAFDLIILEYVSYFFSTLNNDNYPEVNFTIHCDGPSSPNYPIKCPSIEKGIKLCQMRKKQVLISLLGSSGKTITSYQQGKILAQRIWEMFLGGNANLGPRPFGVAILDGVNLDIKGGMGIGYPEFVNQIRYLMNSDASRNYIISASPQCIFPDVLMHSTFLLQGHKINEVYIQYYNAYCYIGSPFFERNTYKWFDLAANIEERYPGQSPALFVGLIASKRKQHYQEIEKVASIYDRLKTFPNFGGFMLYDAGLDGQNIIGGIKYSDHIKKILHSGYSPPVSIAANIVHVVQEINNVVEMPKPSQTTPAVTNPTKTEEIVKVTEVPLTTISTTAETTTTEATTTDTTTTDMTTTETTTEALLTEIPTTETTTTEAITSTSTMTTASTTTQSTTTVLSNLLAVKSQKTSQTEERKYKVVVNWGQNLVSRSTEQKELSLRTYCERRAYDIIIINQLDIFFDEKNLGDLPALDFSRHCNGRFPGIYPTYLKCDEIALDIEACQAAGKKILLSLGGGIHWNGFVNLEQAKLFAHNIWNLFLGGQYKIRTFGSVVLDGINLNFRIGSGAWFTEFVTELRNLMAFDTSHVYMITSSPGCSFPNYRLGKTFEEVGEMFDALFVKFADNRCYYGTDGFKTLLQKWLMLKPVIYIGLPSSPQSSYDKVHFVPPKEVEKLFEEYIVKNVKVTGIFLDDVSWDDLNLIDERRYSDYVGELLRPYVYQGVMTTMPSKNEAPKVAVNWGQSLANRATRYQEGSLRSYCQRKAYDIFIINTLDVFFDQQNQDGLPSLNLGLHCNGKFPGNYPTYLKCDEIEEDIKFCQEKNKKVLLSLGGGSRWNYFYDSNQAKKFATTLWNLFLGGSYTIRAFGSAILDGINIDFRYGEGFWFNEFIIELRRLMDSDNRHSYMITSSPECIYPSWRLGKTFIEVGDKFDAFFVKFTDNDCFFDNEKGFKDSLEKWLSLKPVVYIGLPSSPQASYNRLHFVTPKRLETLFSDFVQKYDKIGGILLDDASWDDVNMVAGRRYSDYVGELLRPLVYTTPSLSTTPAPQPPKKDKANEIVLSWMVLWLTTSLLLFYNVLQWGFYLFLI
;
A
#
# COMPACT_ATOMS: atom_id res chain seq x y z
N MET A 1 30.30 -29.24 -45.72
CA MET A 1 31.33 -28.89 -44.70
C MET A 1 31.38 -27.38 -44.46
N VAL A 2 31.71 -26.56 -45.46
CA VAL A 2 31.86 -25.09 -45.37
C VAL A 2 30.77 -24.39 -44.54
N ILE A 3 29.48 -24.66 -44.77
CA ILE A 3 28.37 -24.03 -44.02
C ILE A 3 28.43 -24.32 -42.51
N LYS A 4 28.78 -25.55 -42.09
CA LYS A 4 28.98 -25.85 -40.67
C LYS A 4 30.18 -25.10 -40.10
N PHE A 5 31.24 -24.92 -40.89
CA PHE A 5 32.40 -24.12 -40.48
C PHE A 5 32.00 -22.65 -40.28
N ALA A 6 31.29 -22.04 -41.24
CA ALA A 6 30.80 -20.67 -41.14
C ALA A 6 29.89 -20.44 -39.92
N ILE A 7 28.97 -21.37 -39.63
CA ILE A 7 28.09 -21.30 -38.44
C ILE A 7 28.91 -21.41 -37.14
N ILE A 8 29.91 -22.32 -37.09
CA ILE A 8 30.81 -22.45 -35.94
C ILE A 8 31.68 -21.19 -35.78
N THR A 9 32.18 -20.60 -36.87
CA THR A 9 32.95 -19.35 -36.81
C THR A 9 32.08 -18.18 -36.34
N LEU A 10 30.82 -18.08 -36.78
CA LEU A 10 29.87 -17.08 -36.27
C LEU A 10 29.56 -17.26 -34.77
N LEU A 11 29.36 -18.51 -34.32
CA LEU A 11 29.18 -18.82 -32.90
C LEU A 11 30.42 -18.46 -32.07
N ILE A 12 31.62 -18.80 -32.55
CA ILE A 12 32.88 -18.44 -31.88
C ILE A 12 33.08 -16.92 -31.86
N ILE A 13 32.74 -16.20 -32.93
CA ILE A 13 32.77 -14.73 -32.93
C ILE A 13 31.79 -14.18 -31.88
N SER A 14 30.56 -14.72 -31.77
CA SER A 14 29.61 -14.29 -30.72
C SER A 14 30.09 -14.61 -29.29
N LEU A 15 30.90 -15.66 -29.11
CA LEU A 15 31.52 -16.02 -27.83
C LEU A 15 32.76 -15.17 -27.48
N PHE A 16 33.27 -14.35 -28.41
CA PHE A 16 34.46 -13.52 -28.22
C PHE A 16 34.23 -12.01 -28.42
N VAL A 17 32.98 -11.55 -28.54
CA VAL A 17 32.65 -10.14 -28.31
C VAL A 17 32.76 -9.84 -26.81
N LYS A 18 33.99 -9.61 -26.34
CA LYS A 18 34.18 -8.79 -25.14
C LYS A 18 33.59 -7.42 -25.45
N VAL A 19 32.55 -7.02 -24.71
CA VAL A 19 32.17 -5.61 -24.63
C VAL A 19 33.41 -4.85 -24.16
N ALA A 20 33.92 -3.96 -25.01
CA ALA A 20 35.05 -3.12 -24.64
C ALA A 20 34.56 -2.09 -23.63
N ALA A 21 35.27 -1.94 -22.51
CA ALA A 21 34.98 -0.92 -21.51
C ALA A 21 34.88 0.45 -22.19
N SER A 22 33.74 1.12 -22.06
CA SER A 22 33.44 2.29 -22.90
C SER A 22 34.31 3.52 -22.59
N ASN A 23 34.99 3.50 -21.42
CA ASN A 23 35.89 4.54 -20.92
C ASN A 23 35.39 5.98 -21.15
N LYS A 24 34.09 6.19 -20.95
CA LYS A 24 33.43 7.50 -21.09
C LYS A 24 33.61 8.33 -19.82
N LEU A 25 33.68 9.64 -19.99
CA LEU A 25 33.51 10.63 -18.94
C LEU A 25 32.18 11.36 -19.11
N VAL A 26 31.32 11.22 -18.11
CA VAL A 26 29.97 11.79 -18.06
C VAL A 26 29.94 12.99 -17.11
N VAL A 27 29.11 14.00 -17.35
CA VAL A 27 28.96 15.15 -16.43
C VAL A 27 27.51 15.67 -16.36
N PHE A 28 27.08 16.08 -15.17
CA PHE A 28 25.84 16.83 -14.95
C PHE A 28 26.07 18.34 -15.15
N TRP A 29 25.10 19.05 -15.76
CA TRP A 29 25.16 20.49 -16.02
C TRP A 29 23.78 21.16 -15.86
N GLY A 30 23.74 22.41 -15.40
CA GLY A 30 22.57 23.29 -15.47
C GLY A 30 22.06 23.86 -14.13
N GLN A 31 22.69 23.51 -13.01
CA GLN A 31 22.26 23.91 -11.65
C GLN A 31 23.13 24.98 -10.99
N ASN A 32 24.18 25.45 -11.66
CA ASN A 32 25.10 26.47 -11.18
C ASN A 32 25.63 26.24 -9.74
N ASN A 33 25.85 24.98 -9.36
CA ASN A 33 26.33 24.56 -8.02
C ASN A 33 27.68 25.17 -7.60
N GLY A 34 28.43 25.71 -8.57
CA GLY A 34 29.67 26.45 -8.35
C GLY A 34 29.53 27.98 -8.26
N GLY A 35 28.38 28.56 -8.64
CA GLY A 35 28.16 30.02 -8.69
C GLY A 35 28.78 30.75 -9.90
N ALA A 36 29.34 30.00 -10.87
CA ALA A 36 29.94 30.52 -12.11
C ALA A 36 29.94 29.45 -13.22
N GLU A 37 28.85 28.69 -13.37
CA GLU A 37 28.68 27.73 -14.47
C GLU A 37 28.48 28.46 -15.81
N TYR A 38 29.15 28.01 -16.86
CA TYR A 38 29.02 28.59 -18.20
C TYR A 38 27.81 28.02 -18.96
N GLU A 39 27.42 28.71 -20.02
CA GLU A 39 26.50 28.18 -21.05
C GLU A 39 26.96 26.81 -21.60
N LEU A 40 26.00 25.94 -21.91
CA LEU A 40 26.22 24.53 -22.31
C LEU A 40 27.25 24.37 -23.44
N GLU A 41 27.27 25.31 -24.39
CA GLU A 41 28.24 25.36 -25.49
C GLU A 41 29.69 25.25 -25.02
N LYS A 42 30.04 25.89 -23.89
CA LYS A 42 31.41 25.91 -23.36
C LYS A 42 31.87 24.53 -22.87
N TYR A 43 30.93 23.67 -22.49
CA TYR A 43 31.19 22.29 -22.11
C TYR A 43 31.16 21.36 -23.33
N CYS A 44 30.36 21.67 -24.36
CA CYS A 44 30.41 21.02 -25.67
C CYS A 44 31.75 21.24 -26.41
N GLU A 45 32.45 22.34 -26.14
CA GLU A 45 33.80 22.61 -26.65
C GLU A 45 34.91 21.77 -25.99
N SER A 46 34.71 21.23 -24.78
CA SER A 46 35.73 20.50 -24.05
C SER A 46 35.87 19.06 -24.56
N ASP A 47 37.08 18.62 -24.88
CA ASP A 47 37.35 17.24 -25.30
C ASP A 47 37.32 16.22 -24.13
N ALA A 48 37.10 16.67 -22.90
CA ALA A 48 37.02 15.80 -21.73
C ALA A 48 35.72 14.96 -21.69
N PHE A 49 34.57 15.56 -21.96
CA PHE A 49 33.26 14.91 -21.78
C PHE A 49 32.77 14.17 -23.02
N ASP A 50 32.28 12.95 -22.85
CA ASP A 50 31.66 12.15 -23.92
C ASP A 50 30.13 12.26 -23.91
N LEU A 51 29.55 12.49 -22.73
CA LEU A 51 28.10 12.63 -22.52
C LEU A 51 27.82 13.70 -21.45
N ILE A 52 26.82 14.55 -21.71
CA ILE A 52 26.35 15.58 -20.76
C ILE A 52 24.89 15.27 -20.39
N ILE A 53 24.58 15.35 -19.09
CA ILE A 53 23.23 15.20 -18.56
C ILE A 53 22.72 16.58 -18.14
N LEU A 54 21.61 17.00 -18.72
CA LEU A 54 20.96 18.28 -18.42
C LEU A 54 20.09 18.13 -17.16
N GLU A 55 20.39 18.90 -16.13
CA GLU A 55 19.63 18.92 -14.87
C GLU A 55 18.70 20.13 -14.80
N TYR A 56 17.38 19.98 -14.63
CA TYR A 56 16.59 18.74 -14.57
C TYR A 56 15.09 18.96 -14.83
N VAL A 57 14.34 17.88 -15.11
CA VAL A 57 12.87 17.83 -15.01
C VAL A 57 12.47 17.73 -13.54
N SER A 58 11.84 18.80 -13.04
CA SER A 58 11.64 19.10 -11.61
C SER A 58 10.26 18.73 -11.07
N TYR A 59 9.25 18.65 -11.94
CA TYR A 59 7.89 18.20 -11.64
C TYR A 59 7.42 17.32 -12.81
N PHE A 60 6.89 16.12 -12.56
CA PHE A 60 6.46 15.20 -13.63
C PHE A 60 5.06 15.47 -14.22
N PHE A 61 4.11 16.02 -13.45
CA PHE A 61 2.74 16.36 -13.87
C PHE A 61 2.35 17.75 -13.34
N SER A 62 2.82 18.83 -13.98
CA SER A 62 2.64 20.18 -13.44
C SER A 62 1.22 20.71 -13.61
N THR A 63 0.59 21.09 -12.50
CA THR A 63 -0.72 21.77 -12.48
C THR A 63 -0.67 23.23 -12.96
N LEU A 64 0.51 23.73 -13.36
CA LEU A 64 0.68 25.08 -13.91
C LEU A 64 0.44 25.16 -15.43
N ASN A 65 0.14 24.03 -16.08
CA ASN A 65 -0.26 23.98 -17.49
C ASN A 65 -1.40 22.98 -17.72
N ASN A 66 -2.32 23.32 -18.64
CA ASN A 66 -3.58 22.59 -18.85
C ASN A 66 -3.42 21.10 -19.20
N ASP A 67 -2.29 20.72 -19.79
CA ASP A 67 -1.98 19.36 -20.26
C ASP A 67 -1.18 18.50 -19.26
N ASN A 68 -0.85 19.05 -18.08
CA ASN A 68 0.01 18.44 -17.07
C ASN A 68 1.37 17.96 -17.62
N TYR A 69 1.98 18.72 -18.54
CA TYR A 69 3.36 18.48 -18.96
C TYR A 69 4.35 18.69 -17.79
N PRO A 70 5.50 18.00 -17.81
CA PRO A 70 6.59 18.23 -16.86
C PRO A 70 7.14 19.66 -16.81
N GLU A 71 7.53 20.10 -15.61
CA GLU A 71 8.36 21.30 -15.41
C GLU A 71 9.85 20.98 -15.59
N VAL A 72 10.62 21.98 -16.02
CA VAL A 72 12.09 21.97 -16.00
C VAL A 72 12.62 23.08 -15.11
N ASN A 73 13.81 22.88 -14.55
CA ASN A 73 14.57 23.90 -13.85
C ASN A 73 16.03 23.87 -14.33
N PHE A 74 16.51 24.96 -14.93
CA PHE A 74 17.89 25.16 -15.40
C PHE A 74 18.55 26.40 -14.77
N THR A 75 18.10 26.79 -13.57
CA THR A 75 18.59 27.92 -12.79
C THR A 75 18.74 29.23 -13.58
N ILE A 76 19.96 29.61 -13.96
CA ILE A 76 20.27 30.86 -14.66
C ILE A 76 20.36 30.72 -16.19
N HIS A 77 20.32 29.50 -16.72
CA HIS A 77 20.61 29.22 -18.13
C HIS A 77 19.38 29.26 -19.04
N CYS A 78 18.27 29.83 -18.56
CA CYS A 78 17.02 29.87 -19.30
C CYS A 78 16.04 30.95 -18.81
N ASP A 79 15.92 32.03 -19.57
CA ASP A 79 15.00 33.14 -19.30
C ASP A 79 13.62 32.94 -19.94
N GLY A 80 12.56 33.12 -19.16
CA GLY A 80 11.20 33.29 -19.69
C GLY A 80 10.10 33.20 -18.62
N PRO A 81 8.97 33.92 -18.77
CA PRO A 81 7.82 33.71 -17.91
C PRO A 81 7.18 32.34 -18.19
N SER A 82 6.77 31.64 -17.14
CA SER A 82 5.89 30.47 -17.26
C SER A 82 4.53 30.91 -17.80
N SER A 83 4.18 30.46 -19.00
CA SER A 83 2.84 30.67 -19.55
C SER A 83 1.90 29.57 -19.03
N PRO A 84 0.65 29.87 -18.63
CA PRO A 84 -0.33 28.84 -18.26
C PRO A 84 -0.67 27.86 -19.39
N ASN A 85 -0.27 28.17 -20.63
CA ASN A 85 -0.46 27.28 -21.79
C ASN A 85 0.78 26.46 -22.16
N TYR A 86 2.01 26.95 -21.89
CA TYR A 86 3.25 26.25 -22.27
C TYR A 86 4.45 26.57 -21.35
N PRO A 87 5.31 25.59 -21.03
CA PRO A 87 6.54 25.79 -20.28
C PRO A 87 7.58 26.66 -21.02
N ILE A 88 8.54 27.11 -20.22
CA ILE A 88 9.72 27.92 -20.56
C ILE A 88 10.49 27.40 -21.81
N LYS A 89 11.06 28.33 -22.59
CA LYS A 89 11.90 28.07 -23.78
C LYS A 89 13.36 28.48 -23.52
N CYS A 90 14.30 27.60 -23.83
CA CYS A 90 15.72 27.76 -23.55
C CYS A 90 16.58 27.77 -24.84
N PRO A 91 16.65 28.89 -25.57
CA PRO A 91 17.36 28.96 -26.86
C PRO A 91 18.88 28.75 -26.73
N SER A 92 19.51 29.18 -25.63
CA SER A 92 20.92 28.89 -25.36
C SER A 92 21.17 27.38 -25.22
N ILE A 93 20.28 26.69 -24.50
CA ILE A 93 20.37 25.23 -24.30
C ILE A 93 20.13 24.50 -25.63
N GLU A 94 19.17 24.93 -26.46
CA GLU A 94 18.99 24.39 -27.82
C GLU A 94 20.27 24.50 -28.68
N LYS A 95 20.94 25.66 -28.63
CA LYS A 95 22.21 25.92 -29.33
C LYS A 95 23.33 25.02 -28.79
N GLY A 96 23.42 24.87 -27.47
CA GLY A 96 24.33 23.98 -26.78
C GLY A 96 24.15 22.50 -27.16
N ILE A 97 22.92 21.97 -27.11
CA ILE A 97 22.60 20.59 -27.51
C ILE A 97 23.10 20.31 -28.93
N LYS A 98 22.77 21.20 -29.87
CA LYS A 98 23.19 21.07 -31.27
C LYS A 98 24.71 21.10 -31.42
N LEU A 99 25.43 21.95 -30.67
CA LEU A 99 26.89 21.98 -30.69
C LEU A 99 27.50 20.69 -30.11
N CYS A 100 26.99 20.18 -28.98
CA CYS A 100 27.42 18.90 -28.41
C CYS A 100 27.24 17.75 -29.40
N GLN A 101 26.06 17.63 -30.03
CA GLN A 101 25.78 16.59 -31.01
C GLN A 101 26.66 16.72 -32.28
N MET A 102 26.92 17.94 -32.77
CA MET A 102 27.91 18.17 -33.84
C MET A 102 29.34 17.76 -33.43
N ARG A 103 29.70 17.91 -32.15
CA ARG A 103 30.95 17.41 -31.55
C ARG A 103 30.90 15.92 -31.15
N LYS A 104 29.86 15.19 -31.57
CA LYS A 104 29.61 13.77 -31.26
C LYS A 104 29.47 13.42 -29.78
N LYS A 105 29.17 14.43 -28.94
CA LYS A 105 28.83 14.23 -27.52
C LYS A 105 27.34 13.95 -27.40
N GLN A 106 26.98 13.00 -26.55
CA GLN A 106 25.58 12.64 -26.31
C GLN A 106 24.98 13.57 -25.25
N VAL A 107 23.71 13.95 -25.38
CA VAL A 107 23.02 14.83 -24.42
C VAL A 107 21.72 14.19 -23.94
N LEU A 108 21.58 14.01 -22.62
CA LEU A 108 20.40 13.40 -21.97
C LEU A 108 19.65 14.41 -21.09
N ILE A 109 18.36 14.21 -20.86
CA ILE A 109 17.58 14.95 -19.83
C ILE A 109 17.50 14.16 -18.52
N SER A 110 17.83 14.79 -17.39
CA SER A 110 17.69 14.18 -16.05
C SER A 110 16.27 14.33 -15.51
N LEU A 111 15.74 13.26 -14.93
CA LEU A 111 14.43 13.17 -14.28
C LEU A 111 14.65 12.99 -12.77
N LEU A 112 14.37 14.01 -11.96
CA LEU A 112 14.71 13.99 -10.52
C LEU A 112 13.57 13.43 -9.64
N GLY A 113 12.35 13.96 -9.79
CA GLY A 113 11.19 13.57 -8.98
C GLY A 113 11.41 13.66 -7.47
N SER A 114 11.45 14.87 -6.91
CA SER A 114 11.57 15.08 -5.46
C SER A 114 10.23 14.92 -4.71
N SER A 115 10.26 14.92 -3.38
CA SER A 115 9.11 14.65 -2.51
C SER A 115 7.85 15.44 -2.88
N GLY A 116 6.73 14.73 -3.06
CA GLY A 116 5.45 15.29 -3.52
C GLY A 116 5.29 15.39 -5.05
N LYS A 117 6.33 15.11 -5.85
CA LYS A 117 6.37 15.32 -7.30
C LYS A 117 6.74 14.05 -8.10
N THR A 118 6.29 12.88 -7.63
CA THR A 118 6.80 11.55 -8.06
C THR A 118 5.73 10.68 -8.70
N ILE A 119 6.14 9.59 -9.38
CA ILE A 119 5.24 8.66 -10.06
C ILE A 119 4.61 7.67 -9.06
N THR A 120 3.29 7.72 -8.87
CA THR A 120 2.56 6.88 -7.90
C THR A 120 2.03 5.57 -8.52
N SER A 121 1.90 5.49 -9.84
CA SER A 121 1.33 4.33 -10.54
C SER A 121 2.04 4.02 -11.87
N TYR A 122 1.93 2.77 -12.35
CA TYR A 122 2.45 2.38 -13.66
C TYR A 122 1.84 3.21 -14.81
N GLN A 123 0.56 3.58 -14.72
CA GLN A 123 -0.10 4.43 -15.73
C GLN A 123 0.49 5.84 -15.78
N GLN A 124 0.81 6.45 -14.62
CA GLN A 124 1.59 7.69 -14.62
C GLN A 124 2.98 7.48 -15.23
N GLY A 125 3.65 6.34 -14.97
CA GLY A 125 4.92 6.00 -15.62
C GLY A 125 4.83 5.99 -17.15
N LYS A 126 3.76 5.40 -17.68
CA LYS A 126 3.43 5.38 -19.11
C LYS A 126 3.17 6.78 -19.69
N ILE A 127 2.37 7.60 -18.98
CA ILE A 127 2.06 8.99 -19.39
C ILE A 127 3.34 9.84 -19.38
N LEU A 128 4.16 9.75 -18.34
CA LEU A 128 5.41 10.51 -18.27
C LEU A 128 6.36 10.10 -19.39
N ALA A 129 6.45 8.82 -19.75
CA ALA A 129 7.25 8.37 -20.89
C ALA A 129 6.77 9.01 -22.20
N GLN A 130 5.45 9.05 -22.44
CA GLN A 130 4.88 9.74 -23.60
C GLN A 130 5.18 11.26 -23.58
N ARG A 131 4.99 11.93 -22.45
CA ARG A 131 5.23 13.37 -22.28
C ARG A 131 6.72 13.73 -22.46
N ILE A 132 7.65 12.94 -21.92
CA ILE A 132 9.10 13.12 -22.13
C ILE A 132 9.52 12.84 -23.58
N TRP A 133 8.91 11.86 -24.24
CA TRP A 133 9.11 11.58 -25.67
C TRP A 133 8.67 12.76 -26.55
N GLU A 134 7.51 13.35 -26.25
CA GLU A 134 6.96 14.54 -26.91
C GLU A 134 7.82 15.79 -26.69
N MET A 135 8.29 16.04 -25.47
CA MET A 135 9.05 17.26 -25.15
C MET A 135 10.50 17.23 -25.65
N PHE A 136 11.20 16.11 -25.48
CA PHE A 136 12.67 16.08 -25.52
C PHE A 136 13.25 15.14 -26.58
N LEU A 137 12.48 14.17 -27.07
CA LEU A 137 12.97 13.11 -27.97
C LEU A 137 12.24 13.16 -29.33
N GLY A 138 11.97 12.02 -29.96
CA GLY A 138 11.41 11.91 -31.32
C GLY A 138 9.90 12.11 -31.44
N GLY A 139 9.20 12.54 -30.38
CA GLY A 139 7.76 12.78 -30.43
C GLY A 139 7.35 13.95 -31.35
N ASN A 140 6.10 13.94 -31.83
CA ASN A 140 5.61 14.98 -32.73
C ASN A 140 5.59 16.36 -32.02
N ALA A 141 6.38 17.31 -32.54
CA ALA A 141 6.52 18.65 -31.96
C ALA A 141 5.22 19.51 -31.99
N ASN A 142 4.18 19.06 -32.70
CA ASN A 142 2.85 19.68 -32.69
C ASN A 142 1.93 19.14 -31.58
N LEU A 143 2.32 18.07 -30.87
CA LEU A 143 1.50 17.45 -29.81
C LEU A 143 1.86 17.92 -28.39
N GLY A 144 3.05 18.51 -28.20
CA GLY A 144 3.52 18.93 -26.88
C GLY A 144 4.61 20.01 -26.94
N PRO A 145 4.84 20.73 -25.82
CA PRO A 145 5.84 21.79 -25.76
C PRO A 145 7.26 21.31 -26.02
N ARG A 146 8.03 22.13 -26.72
CA ARG A 146 9.47 21.94 -26.92
C ARG A 146 10.29 23.04 -26.24
N PRO A 147 10.76 22.83 -24.99
CA PRO A 147 11.64 23.78 -24.31
C PRO A 147 12.93 24.10 -25.09
N PHE A 148 13.44 23.12 -25.84
CA PHE A 148 14.66 23.24 -26.65
C PHE A 148 14.38 23.36 -28.17
N GLY A 149 13.24 23.95 -28.55
CA GLY A 149 12.89 24.24 -29.93
C GLY A 149 12.83 22.99 -30.82
N VAL A 150 13.76 22.85 -31.76
CA VAL A 150 13.84 21.68 -32.67
C VAL A 150 15.00 20.74 -32.34
N ALA A 151 15.63 20.88 -31.17
CA ALA A 151 16.62 19.90 -30.69
C ALA A 151 15.93 18.60 -30.21
N ILE A 152 16.51 17.47 -30.58
CA ILE A 152 16.12 16.12 -30.16
C ILE A 152 17.29 15.56 -29.35
N LEU A 153 17.08 15.29 -28.06
CA LEU A 153 18.08 14.72 -27.17
C LEU A 153 18.40 13.26 -27.52
N ASP A 154 19.55 12.78 -27.05
CA ASP A 154 20.02 11.41 -27.27
C ASP A 154 19.45 10.42 -26.26
N GLY A 155 18.65 10.87 -25.28
CA GLY A 155 18.01 9.99 -24.30
C GLY A 155 17.61 10.63 -22.98
N VAL A 156 17.41 9.79 -21.96
CA VAL A 156 16.90 10.17 -20.62
C VAL A 156 17.75 9.56 -19.50
N ASN A 157 17.86 10.26 -18.37
CA ASN A 157 18.49 9.79 -17.16
C ASN A 157 17.51 9.78 -15.98
N LEU A 158 17.37 8.65 -15.29
CA LEU A 158 16.53 8.51 -14.10
C LEU A 158 17.36 8.78 -12.82
N ASP A 159 17.34 10.01 -12.32
CA ASP A 159 18.01 10.41 -11.06
C ASP A 159 17.00 10.50 -9.91
N ILE A 160 16.23 9.42 -9.70
CA ILE A 160 15.05 9.44 -8.83
C ILE A 160 15.44 9.67 -7.36
N LYS A 161 15.02 10.79 -6.76
CA LYS A 161 15.31 11.15 -5.36
C LYS A 161 14.12 11.07 -4.40
N GLY A 162 12.94 10.61 -4.85
CA GLY A 162 11.79 10.39 -3.97
C GLY A 162 10.71 9.46 -4.53
N GLY A 163 9.67 9.24 -3.72
CA GLY A 163 8.52 8.39 -4.05
C GLY A 163 8.68 6.94 -3.58
N MET A 164 7.91 6.03 -4.18
CA MET A 164 7.84 4.60 -3.78
C MET A 164 8.48 3.63 -4.80
N GLY A 165 9.16 4.13 -5.84
CA GLY A 165 9.77 3.28 -6.88
C GLY A 165 8.80 2.52 -7.81
N ILE A 166 7.48 2.71 -7.67
CA ILE A 166 6.46 1.86 -8.30
C ILE A 166 6.33 2.09 -9.81
N GLY A 167 6.23 3.34 -10.28
CA GLY A 167 5.89 3.62 -11.69
C GLY A 167 7.05 3.58 -12.68
N TYR A 168 8.30 3.67 -12.21
CA TYR A 168 9.49 3.76 -13.06
C TYR A 168 9.80 2.53 -13.94
N PRO A 169 9.45 1.29 -13.57
CA PRO A 169 9.51 0.15 -14.49
C PRO A 169 8.65 0.34 -15.75
N GLU A 170 7.41 0.84 -15.64
CA GLU A 170 6.58 1.09 -16.84
C GLU A 170 7.04 2.35 -17.60
N PHE A 171 7.62 3.35 -16.91
CA PHE A 171 8.32 4.44 -17.60
C PHE A 171 9.45 3.90 -18.49
N VAL A 172 10.36 3.09 -17.95
CA VAL A 172 11.49 2.51 -18.72
C VAL A 172 11.00 1.59 -19.83
N ASN A 173 9.92 0.83 -19.59
CA ASN A 173 9.28 -0.01 -20.61
C ASN A 173 8.70 0.81 -21.77
N GLN A 174 7.84 1.80 -21.46
CA GLN A 174 7.18 2.64 -22.45
C GLN A 174 8.16 3.57 -23.19
N ILE A 175 9.13 4.17 -22.50
CA ILE A 175 10.10 5.06 -23.17
C ILE A 175 11.01 4.26 -24.10
N ARG A 176 11.42 3.03 -23.74
CA ARG A 176 12.15 2.14 -24.64
C ARG A 176 11.31 1.74 -25.86
N TYR A 177 10.01 1.46 -25.66
CA TYR A 177 9.10 1.18 -26.77
C TYR A 177 8.99 2.37 -27.75
N LEU A 178 8.85 3.59 -27.24
CA LEU A 178 8.80 4.81 -28.06
C LEU A 178 10.12 5.08 -28.77
N MET A 179 11.25 4.98 -28.06
CA MET A 179 12.61 5.09 -28.63
C MET A 179 12.84 4.08 -29.76
N ASN A 180 12.37 2.84 -29.62
CA ASN A 180 12.50 1.81 -30.64
C ASN A 180 11.56 2.01 -31.84
N SER A 181 10.61 2.95 -31.78
CA SER A 181 9.72 3.29 -32.91
C SER A 181 10.33 4.31 -33.89
N ASP A 182 11.33 5.08 -33.46
CA ASP A 182 12.12 5.94 -34.35
C ASP A 182 13.39 5.21 -34.81
N ALA A 183 13.30 4.56 -35.97
CA ALA A 183 14.43 3.87 -36.59
C ALA A 183 15.55 4.81 -37.11
N SER A 184 15.41 6.14 -36.99
CA SER A 184 16.44 7.11 -37.42
C SER A 184 17.48 7.41 -36.33
N ARG A 185 17.23 7.06 -35.07
CA ARG A 185 18.07 7.43 -33.91
C ARG A 185 18.24 6.27 -32.91
N ASN A 186 19.43 6.18 -32.33
CA ASN A 186 19.72 5.26 -31.23
C ASN A 186 19.69 6.04 -29.90
N TYR A 187 18.70 5.75 -29.05
CA TYR A 187 18.48 6.47 -27.79
C TYR A 187 19.00 5.72 -26.56
N ILE A 188 19.56 6.47 -25.61
CA ILE A 188 20.00 5.99 -24.31
C ILE A 188 18.90 6.11 -23.24
N ILE A 189 18.81 5.09 -22.39
CA ILE A 189 18.18 5.19 -21.06
C ILE A 189 19.29 4.98 -20.04
N SER A 190 19.47 5.91 -19.11
CA SER A 190 20.41 5.78 -18.00
C SER A 190 19.72 5.97 -16.64
N ALA A 191 20.43 5.65 -15.56
CA ALA A 191 19.96 5.86 -14.19
C ALA A 191 21.08 6.37 -13.28
N SER A 192 20.74 7.09 -12.21
CA SER A 192 21.70 7.67 -11.26
C SER A 192 21.36 7.31 -9.78
N PRO A 193 21.34 6.01 -9.44
CA PRO A 193 21.07 5.55 -8.09
C PRO A 193 22.14 6.00 -7.09
N GLN A 194 21.83 5.98 -5.80
CA GLN A 194 22.88 6.09 -4.78
C GLN A 194 23.72 4.81 -4.74
N CYS A 195 24.91 4.87 -4.15
CA CYS A 195 25.76 3.68 -3.94
C CYS A 195 25.15 2.59 -3.02
N ILE A 196 23.99 2.84 -2.42
CA ILE A 196 23.29 1.89 -1.55
C ILE A 196 22.81 0.72 -2.42
N PHE A 197 23.04 -0.52 -1.97
CA PHE A 197 22.61 -1.70 -2.72
C PHE A 197 21.78 -2.66 -1.84
N PRO A 198 20.50 -2.90 -2.17
CA PRO A 198 19.77 -2.33 -3.33
C PRO A 198 19.46 -0.83 -3.17
N ASP A 199 19.33 -0.10 -4.29
CA ASP A 199 18.83 1.28 -4.28
C ASP A 199 17.30 1.27 -4.09
N VAL A 200 16.79 1.89 -3.03
CA VAL A 200 15.39 1.77 -2.59
C VAL A 200 14.39 2.25 -3.64
N LEU A 201 14.75 3.22 -4.49
CA LEU A 201 13.84 3.85 -5.44
C LEU A 201 13.92 3.21 -6.84
N MET A 202 15.07 2.65 -7.20
CA MET A 202 15.34 2.11 -8.53
C MET A 202 15.49 0.58 -8.58
N HIS A 203 15.52 -0.14 -7.45
CA HIS A 203 15.68 -1.60 -7.42
C HIS A 203 14.59 -2.34 -8.22
N SER A 204 13.33 -1.93 -8.12
CA SER A 204 12.22 -2.44 -8.93
C SER A 204 12.50 -2.30 -10.43
N THR A 205 12.99 -1.14 -10.84
CA THR A 205 13.32 -0.80 -12.22
C THR A 205 14.50 -1.61 -12.74
N PHE A 206 15.56 -1.80 -11.96
CA PHE A 206 16.68 -2.67 -12.33
C PHE A 206 16.28 -4.15 -12.41
N LEU A 207 15.49 -4.64 -11.45
CA LEU A 207 15.06 -6.05 -11.39
C LEU A 207 14.14 -6.43 -12.57
N LEU A 208 13.24 -5.54 -12.96
CA LEU A 208 12.23 -5.79 -14.00
C LEU A 208 12.69 -5.36 -15.40
N GLN A 209 13.43 -4.25 -15.51
CA GLN A 209 13.74 -3.57 -16.76
C GLN A 209 15.22 -3.17 -16.91
N GLY A 210 16.13 -3.70 -16.08
CA GLY A 210 17.57 -3.38 -16.15
C GLY A 210 18.18 -3.62 -17.53
N HIS A 211 17.70 -4.64 -18.25
CA HIS A 211 18.08 -4.96 -19.64
C HIS A 211 17.64 -3.90 -20.69
N LYS A 212 16.88 -2.87 -20.30
CA LYS A 212 16.51 -1.72 -21.14
C LYS A 212 17.30 -0.45 -20.80
N ILE A 213 18.12 -0.49 -19.75
CA ILE A 213 18.98 0.61 -19.30
C ILE A 213 20.39 0.37 -19.86
N ASN A 214 20.96 1.38 -20.51
CA ASN A 214 22.28 1.29 -21.13
C ASN A 214 23.41 1.64 -20.16
N GLU A 215 23.21 2.62 -19.28
CA GLU A 215 24.27 3.18 -18.43
C GLU A 215 23.75 3.50 -17.01
N VAL A 216 24.56 3.26 -15.99
CA VAL A 216 24.20 3.52 -14.58
C VAL A 216 25.30 4.32 -13.88
N TYR A 217 24.98 5.54 -13.48
CA TYR A 217 25.88 6.53 -12.89
C TYR A 217 25.75 6.49 -11.36
N ILE A 218 26.40 5.51 -10.73
CA ILE A 218 26.23 5.21 -9.30
C ILE A 218 26.85 6.33 -8.46
N GLN A 219 26.04 7.03 -7.65
CA GLN A 219 26.48 8.18 -6.86
C GLN A 219 27.18 7.71 -5.57
N TYR A 220 28.53 7.76 -5.57
CA TYR A 220 29.36 7.37 -4.42
C TYR A 220 29.69 8.54 -3.48
N TYR A 221 28.67 9.35 -3.20
CA TYR A 221 28.70 10.50 -2.31
C TYR A 221 27.35 10.65 -1.61
N ASN A 222 27.34 11.30 -0.45
CA ASN A 222 26.13 11.61 0.34
C ASN A 222 25.31 10.37 0.78
N ALA A 223 25.96 9.21 0.86
CA ALA A 223 25.43 7.95 1.39
C ALA A 223 26.56 7.15 2.06
N TYR A 224 26.25 6.22 2.97
CA TYR A 224 27.22 5.53 3.83
C TYR A 224 28.31 4.71 3.10
N CYS A 225 28.14 4.49 1.80
CA CYS A 225 28.99 3.72 0.89
C CYS A 225 29.88 4.60 -0.01
N TYR A 226 30.04 5.88 0.33
CA TYR A 226 30.89 6.83 -0.38
C TYR A 226 32.35 6.34 -0.55
N ILE A 227 33.07 6.85 -1.56
CA ILE A 227 34.47 6.44 -1.80
C ILE A 227 35.35 6.80 -0.59
N GLY A 228 35.96 5.78 0.00
CA GLY A 228 36.76 5.89 1.23
C GLY A 228 36.06 5.34 2.47
N SER A 229 34.75 5.05 2.41
CA SER A 229 34.06 4.28 3.44
C SER A 229 34.37 2.77 3.31
N PRO A 230 34.32 1.99 4.41
CA PRO A 230 34.53 0.54 4.38
C PRO A 230 33.42 -0.24 3.64
N PHE A 231 32.33 0.43 3.26
CA PHE A 231 31.23 -0.16 2.49
C PHE A 231 31.35 0.06 0.97
N PHE A 232 32.24 0.96 0.53
CA PHE A 232 32.43 1.31 -0.88
C PHE A 232 32.62 0.08 -1.76
N GLU A 233 33.60 -0.77 -1.43
CA GLU A 233 33.98 -1.91 -2.28
C GLU A 233 32.91 -2.99 -2.29
N ARG A 234 32.34 -3.31 -1.11
CA ARG A 234 31.25 -4.28 -0.96
C ARG A 234 30.03 -3.90 -1.80
N ASN A 235 29.60 -2.64 -1.75
CA ASN A 235 28.46 -2.19 -2.54
C ASN A 235 28.82 -2.07 -4.03
N THR A 236 30.05 -1.70 -4.37
CA THR A 236 30.52 -1.68 -5.77
C THR A 236 30.44 -3.07 -6.41
N TYR A 237 30.97 -4.10 -5.75
CA TYR A 237 30.89 -5.46 -6.30
C TYR A 237 29.43 -5.92 -6.46
N LYS A 238 28.53 -5.64 -5.50
CA LYS A 238 27.09 -5.91 -5.66
C LYS A 238 26.46 -5.25 -6.90
N TRP A 239 26.87 -4.02 -7.26
CA TRP A 239 26.41 -3.38 -8.49
C TRP A 239 26.95 -4.11 -9.74
N PHE A 240 28.20 -4.54 -9.75
CA PHE A 240 28.76 -5.38 -10.82
C PHE A 240 28.10 -6.76 -10.90
N ASP A 241 27.77 -7.38 -9.76
CA ASP A 241 27.03 -8.63 -9.69
C ASP A 241 25.64 -8.47 -10.32
N LEU A 242 24.94 -7.37 -10.06
CA LEU A 242 23.66 -7.05 -10.72
C LEU A 242 23.81 -6.96 -12.24
N ALA A 243 24.84 -6.28 -12.73
CA ALA A 243 25.10 -6.20 -14.17
C ALA A 243 25.45 -7.57 -14.78
N ALA A 244 26.27 -8.38 -14.11
CA ALA A 244 26.57 -9.75 -14.55
C ALA A 244 25.29 -10.63 -14.61
N ASN A 245 24.42 -10.54 -13.60
CA ASN A 245 23.12 -11.24 -13.57
C ASN A 245 22.15 -10.77 -14.68
N ILE A 246 22.23 -9.50 -15.10
CA ILE A 246 21.47 -9.00 -16.25
C ILE A 246 22.05 -9.56 -17.56
N GLU A 247 23.38 -9.62 -17.69
CA GLU A 247 24.06 -10.14 -18.89
C GLU A 247 23.81 -11.64 -19.08
N GLU A 248 23.87 -12.43 -18.01
CA GLU A 248 23.55 -13.87 -18.04
C GLU A 248 22.10 -14.13 -18.51
N ARG A 249 21.15 -13.28 -18.09
CA ARG A 249 19.73 -13.41 -18.42
C ARG A 249 19.37 -12.81 -19.77
N TYR A 250 20.07 -11.75 -20.18
CA TYR A 250 19.83 -10.97 -21.40
C TYR A 250 21.18 -10.59 -22.05
N PRO A 251 21.82 -11.52 -22.78
CA PRO A 251 23.13 -11.27 -23.39
C PRO A 251 23.11 -10.06 -24.32
N GLY A 252 24.17 -9.25 -24.24
CA GLY A 252 24.34 -7.99 -24.98
C GLY A 252 23.43 -6.83 -24.52
N GLN A 253 22.72 -6.96 -23.40
CA GLN A 253 21.75 -5.98 -22.89
C GLN A 253 22.04 -5.51 -21.46
N SER A 254 23.16 -5.91 -20.86
CA SER A 254 23.54 -5.43 -19.53
C SER A 254 24.06 -3.98 -19.53
N PRO A 255 23.71 -3.15 -18.52
CA PRO A 255 24.19 -1.77 -18.44
C PRO A 255 25.70 -1.68 -18.20
N ALA A 256 26.29 -0.60 -18.70
CA ALA A 256 27.60 -0.12 -18.28
C ALA A 256 27.51 0.66 -16.97
N LEU A 257 28.37 0.36 -16.01
CA LEU A 257 28.40 0.93 -14.67
C LEU A 257 29.51 1.96 -14.53
N PHE A 258 29.16 3.11 -13.96
CA PHE A 258 30.05 4.26 -13.80
C PHE A 258 30.19 4.62 -12.33
N VAL A 259 31.39 5.05 -11.94
CA VAL A 259 31.65 5.61 -10.62
C VAL A 259 31.34 7.10 -10.65
N GLY A 260 30.29 7.51 -9.93
CA GLY A 260 29.93 8.91 -9.72
C GLY A 260 30.83 9.58 -8.68
N LEU A 261 31.45 10.69 -9.09
CA LEU A 261 32.40 11.49 -8.32
C LEU A 261 31.89 12.91 -8.12
N ILE A 262 32.29 13.53 -7.01
CA ILE A 262 32.18 14.97 -6.80
C ILE A 262 33.34 15.67 -7.50
N ALA A 263 33.07 16.69 -8.32
CA ALA A 263 34.06 17.30 -9.21
C ALA A 263 34.99 18.35 -8.57
N SER A 264 34.73 18.78 -7.32
CA SER A 264 35.51 19.83 -6.64
C SER A 264 35.65 19.64 -5.14
N LYS A 265 36.83 20.02 -4.61
CA LYS A 265 37.20 20.00 -3.17
C LYS A 265 36.27 20.82 -2.27
N ARG A 266 35.42 21.68 -2.85
CA ARG A 266 34.43 22.50 -2.11
C ARG A 266 33.21 21.73 -1.60
N LYS A 267 33.05 20.44 -1.92
CA LYS A 267 31.95 19.59 -1.45
C LYS A 267 32.53 18.33 -0.79
N GLN A 268 31.78 17.75 0.16
CA GLN A 268 32.18 16.52 0.84
C GLN A 268 32.26 15.34 -0.13
N HIS A 269 33.01 14.29 0.23
CA HIS A 269 33.21 13.06 -0.55
C HIS A 269 33.98 13.22 -1.88
N TYR A 270 34.54 14.40 -2.18
CA TYR A 270 35.52 14.61 -3.25
C TYR A 270 36.73 13.66 -3.15
N GLN A 271 37.32 13.29 -4.29
CA GLN A 271 38.44 12.34 -4.38
C GLN A 271 39.62 12.93 -5.17
N GLU A 272 40.84 12.79 -4.65
CA GLU A 272 42.06 13.20 -5.36
C GLU A 272 42.37 12.30 -6.57
N ILE A 273 43.13 12.83 -7.54
CA ILE A 273 43.42 12.19 -8.83
C ILE A 273 44.06 10.80 -8.66
N GLU A 274 44.99 10.66 -7.71
CA GLU A 274 45.64 9.39 -7.35
C GLU A 274 44.62 8.34 -6.91
N LYS A 275 43.57 8.75 -6.19
CA LYS A 275 42.52 7.86 -5.70
C LYS A 275 41.57 7.44 -6.83
N VAL A 276 41.27 8.36 -7.75
CA VAL A 276 40.48 8.05 -8.96
C VAL A 276 41.26 7.10 -9.89
N ALA A 277 42.57 7.32 -10.07
CA ALA A 277 43.45 6.41 -10.82
C ALA A 277 43.46 5.00 -10.21
N SER A 278 43.64 4.90 -8.88
CA SER A 278 43.58 3.62 -8.16
C SER A 278 42.23 2.90 -8.30
N ILE A 279 41.12 3.63 -8.40
CA ILE A 279 39.78 3.06 -8.65
C ILE A 279 39.66 2.58 -10.10
N TYR A 280 40.14 3.37 -11.07
CA TYR A 280 40.17 2.97 -12.47
C TYR A 280 40.99 1.70 -12.68
N ASP A 281 42.21 1.64 -12.14
CA ASP A 281 43.11 0.50 -12.30
C ASP A 281 42.52 -0.82 -11.77
N ARG A 282 41.65 -0.73 -10.76
CA ARG A 282 40.93 -1.87 -10.19
C ARG A 282 39.64 -2.25 -10.94
N LEU A 283 38.93 -1.28 -11.51
CA LEU A 283 37.61 -1.53 -12.13
C LEU A 283 37.67 -1.73 -13.65
N LYS A 284 38.69 -1.23 -14.36
CA LYS A 284 38.86 -1.34 -15.82
C LYS A 284 38.91 -2.77 -16.39
N THR A 285 39.04 -3.77 -15.52
CA THR A 285 39.04 -5.20 -15.88
C THR A 285 37.65 -5.84 -15.82
N PHE A 286 36.67 -5.19 -15.19
CA PHE A 286 35.29 -5.67 -15.13
C PHE A 286 34.58 -5.37 -16.47
N PRO A 287 33.87 -6.34 -17.07
CA PRO A 287 33.31 -6.17 -18.42
C PRO A 287 32.27 -5.05 -18.53
N ASN A 288 31.54 -4.79 -17.44
CA ASN A 288 30.53 -3.73 -17.38
C ASN A 288 31.09 -2.37 -16.94
N PHE A 289 32.40 -2.16 -16.78
CA PHE A 289 32.90 -0.84 -16.35
C PHE A 289 32.80 0.18 -17.50
N GLY A 290 31.96 1.20 -17.32
CA GLY A 290 31.68 2.22 -18.34
C GLY A 290 32.60 3.43 -18.29
N GLY A 291 33.10 3.78 -17.09
CA GLY A 291 33.95 4.95 -16.85
C GLY A 291 33.57 5.72 -15.57
N PHE A 292 33.62 7.05 -15.64
CA PHE A 292 33.31 7.95 -14.52
C PHE A 292 32.18 8.94 -14.86
N MET A 293 31.43 9.35 -13.85
CA MET A 293 30.46 10.45 -13.93
C MET A 293 30.85 11.55 -12.93
N LEU A 294 30.72 12.82 -13.32
CA LEU A 294 31.02 13.98 -12.50
C LEU A 294 29.76 14.78 -12.13
N TYR A 295 29.58 15.00 -10.84
CA TYR A 295 28.69 16.01 -10.28
C TYR A 295 29.56 17.17 -9.76
N ASP A 296 29.68 18.30 -10.47
CA ASP A 296 29.02 18.72 -11.70
C ASP A 296 29.92 19.66 -12.53
N ALA A 297 29.44 20.11 -13.68
CA ALA A 297 30.14 20.99 -14.62
C ALA A 297 30.52 22.37 -14.05
N GLY A 298 29.69 22.95 -13.17
CA GLY A 298 29.95 24.20 -12.47
C GLY A 298 31.01 24.08 -11.37
N LEU A 299 31.11 22.89 -10.76
CA LEU A 299 32.17 22.54 -9.81
C LEU A 299 33.50 22.20 -10.50
N ASP A 300 33.48 21.42 -11.59
CA ASP A 300 34.65 21.07 -12.40
C ASP A 300 35.35 22.31 -12.96
N GLY A 301 34.56 23.26 -13.48
CA GLY A 301 35.07 24.52 -14.05
C GLY A 301 35.90 25.37 -13.07
N GLN A 302 35.84 25.09 -11.77
CA GLN A 302 36.61 25.77 -10.71
C GLN A 302 37.65 24.86 -10.02
N ASN A 303 37.77 23.59 -10.41
CA ASN A 303 38.75 22.67 -9.84
C ASN A 303 39.95 22.53 -10.79
N ILE A 304 40.78 23.57 -10.85
CA ILE A 304 42.02 23.59 -11.64
C ILE A 304 43.16 22.98 -10.83
N ILE A 305 43.72 21.87 -11.32
CA ILE A 305 44.80 21.11 -10.69
C ILE A 305 45.96 21.05 -11.68
N GLY A 306 47.13 21.58 -11.33
CA GLY A 306 48.31 21.56 -12.22
C GLY A 306 48.10 22.30 -13.56
N GLY A 307 47.20 23.29 -13.60
CA GLY A 307 46.91 24.09 -14.79
C GLY A 307 45.81 23.57 -15.72
N ILE A 308 45.19 22.42 -15.43
CA ILE A 308 44.06 21.84 -16.18
C ILE A 308 42.91 21.44 -15.24
N LYS A 309 41.74 21.11 -15.77
CA LYS A 309 40.56 20.75 -14.97
C LYS A 309 40.65 19.33 -14.40
N TYR A 310 39.83 19.06 -13.38
CA TYR A 310 39.62 17.72 -12.82
C TYR A 310 39.14 16.71 -13.88
N SER A 311 38.20 17.13 -14.74
CA SER A 311 37.74 16.39 -15.92
C SER A 311 38.88 16.03 -16.90
N ASP A 312 39.79 16.96 -17.19
CA ASP A 312 40.94 16.72 -18.08
C ASP A 312 41.90 15.65 -17.53
N HIS A 313 42.12 15.61 -16.21
CA HIS A 313 42.90 14.55 -15.55
C HIS A 313 42.20 13.19 -15.62
N ILE A 314 40.89 13.14 -15.41
CA ILE A 314 40.13 11.88 -15.47
C ILE A 314 40.06 11.35 -16.91
N LYS A 315 39.96 12.23 -17.92
CA LYS A 315 40.09 11.84 -19.31
C LYS A 315 41.46 11.22 -19.62
N LYS A 316 42.54 11.75 -19.05
CA LYS A 316 43.89 11.14 -19.14
C LYS A 316 43.97 9.77 -18.44
N ILE A 317 43.35 9.62 -17.27
CA ILE A 317 43.26 8.31 -16.59
C ILE A 317 42.59 7.27 -17.52
N LEU A 318 41.44 7.63 -18.12
CA LEU A 318 40.64 6.74 -18.97
C LEU A 318 41.30 6.33 -20.29
N HIS A 319 42.14 7.19 -20.90
CA HIS A 319 42.70 6.93 -22.25
C HIS A 319 44.23 6.77 -22.31
N SER A 320 44.97 7.35 -21.37
CA SER A 320 46.45 7.34 -21.36
C SER A 320 47.06 6.54 -20.20
N GLY A 321 46.26 6.24 -19.16
CA GLY A 321 46.74 5.73 -17.88
C GLY A 321 47.40 6.83 -17.03
N TYR A 322 47.43 6.63 -15.70
CA TYR A 322 48.06 7.60 -14.80
C TYR A 322 49.55 7.32 -14.63
N SER A 323 50.39 8.20 -15.20
CA SER A 323 51.75 8.37 -14.73
C SER A 323 51.75 9.51 -13.70
N PRO A 324 52.08 9.27 -12.41
CA PRO A 324 52.15 10.34 -11.43
C PRO A 324 53.24 11.35 -11.85
N PRO A 325 53.05 12.65 -11.58
CA PRO A 325 54.08 13.65 -11.87
C PRO A 325 55.34 13.33 -11.06
N VAL A 326 56.49 13.26 -11.73
CA VAL A 326 57.78 13.04 -11.08
C VAL A 326 58.02 14.17 -10.08
N SER A 327 58.04 13.84 -8.78
CA SER A 327 58.33 14.82 -7.74
C SER A 327 59.77 15.30 -7.88
N ILE A 328 59.96 16.62 -7.94
CA ILE A 328 61.29 17.24 -7.92
C ILE A 328 61.80 17.22 -6.47
N ALA A 329 62.14 16.01 -6.01
CA ALA A 329 62.75 15.71 -4.71
C ALA A 329 64.08 14.95 -4.87
N ALA A 330 64.60 14.86 -6.10
CA ALA A 330 65.93 14.32 -6.40
C ALA A 330 67.03 15.36 -6.12
N ASN A 331 67.19 15.77 -4.85
CA ASN A 331 68.37 16.48 -4.34
C ASN A 331 68.37 16.52 -2.79
N ILE A 332 68.70 15.37 -2.17
CA ILE A 332 69.46 15.19 -0.91
C ILE A 332 69.86 13.70 -0.87
N VAL A 333 70.80 13.30 -1.73
CA VAL A 333 71.51 12.01 -1.67
C VAL A 333 72.99 12.24 -1.99
N HIS A 334 73.62 13.09 -1.19
CA HIS A 334 75.07 13.18 -0.98
C HIS A 334 75.26 13.87 0.36
N VAL A 335 76.27 13.46 1.15
CA VAL A 335 76.41 13.77 2.59
C VAL A 335 75.28 13.08 3.39
N VAL A 336 75.48 11.92 4.04
CA VAL A 336 76.71 11.20 4.42
C VAL A 336 76.57 9.70 4.16
N GLN A 337 77.56 9.07 3.49
CA GLN A 337 77.88 7.67 3.76
C GLN A 337 78.77 7.65 5.01
N GLU A 338 78.33 7.07 6.12
CA GLU A 338 79.22 6.42 7.10
C GLU A 338 78.45 5.67 8.21
N ILE A 339 78.94 4.48 8.53
CA ILE A 339 78.90 3.81 9.85
C ILE A 339 77.52 3.35 10.40
N ASN A 340 77.10 2.19 9.88
CA ASN A 340 76.93 0.91 10.61
C ASN A 340 75.85 0.68 11.72
N ASN A 341 75.51 -0.61 11.80
CA ASN A 341 74.87 -1.38 12.88
C ASN A 341 73.32 -1.35 12.95
N VAL A 342 72.51 -2.45 12.96
CA VAL A 342 72.61 -3.95 13.04
C VAL A 342 71.84 -4.51 14.25
N VAL A 343 71.21 -5.69 14.07
CA VAL A 343 70.36 -6.50 14.99
C VAL A 343 68.85 -6.16 15.02
N GLU A 344 68.06 -7.22 15.22
CA GLU A 344 66.59 -7.30 15.10
C GLU A 344 65.84 -7.18 16.45
N MET A 345 64.50 -7.06 16.33
CA MET A 345 63.40 -7.53 17.21
C MET A 345 63.72 -8.06 18.63
N PRO A 346 62.91 -7.68 19.64
CA PRO A 346 61.75 -8.55 19.95
C PRO A 346 60.43 -7.87 20.40
N LYS A 347 59.36 -8.67 20.37
CA LYS A 347 58.00 -8.51 20.94
C LYS A 347 57.94 -9.38 22.23
N PRO A 348 57.27 -9.03 23.37
CA PRO A 348 55.79 -9.05 23.45
C PRO A 348 55.07 -8.23 24.58
N SER A 349 53.73 -8.39 24.65
CA SER A 349 52.82 -8.35 25.83
C SER A 349 52.80 -7.12 26.77
N GLN A 350 51.69 -6.36 26.83
CA GLN A 350 50.47 -6.58 27.66
C GLN A 350 50.62 -6.29 29.17
N THR A 351 49.99 -5.20 29.64
CA THR A 351 49.23 -5.15 30.92
C THR A 351 48.28 -3.93 30.97
N THR A 352 47.06 -4.16 31.48
CA THR A 352 46.07 -3.18 32.01
C THR A 352 46.10 -3.25 33.57
N PRO A 353 45.33 -2.48 34.40
CA PRO A 353 44.18 -1.58 34.14
C PRO A 353 44.21 -0.24 34.95
N ALA A 354 43.02 0.28 35.32
CA ALA A 354 42.68 1.46 36.15
C ALA A 354 42.73 2.83 35.43
N VAL A 355 41.65 3.60 35.21
CA VAL A 355 40.51 4.07 36.04
C VAL A 355 40.81 5.32 36.89
N THR A 356 40.41 6.50 36.39
CA THR A 356 39.66 7.55 37.12
C THR A 356 39.22 8.67 36.17
N ASN A 357 38.11 9.34 36.49
CA ASN A 357 37.64 10.61 35.91
C ASN A 357 37.43 11.57 37.08
N PRO A 358 37.66 12.90 36.91
CA PRO A 358 36.51 13.80 37.05
C PRO A 358 36.52 15.05 36.14
N THR A 359 35.33 15.61 35.93
CA THR A 359 35.06 17.03 35.54
C THR A 359 35.59 18.03 36.59
N LYS A 360 35.71 19.35 36.37
CA LYS A 360 34.90 20.30 35.57
C LYS A 360 35.63 21.66 35.36
N THR A 361 35.13 22.50 34.44
CA THR A 361 35.20 23.99 34.31
C THR A 361 36.24 24.83 35.07
N GLU A 362 36.85 25.83 34.39
CA GLU A 362 36.62 27.26 34.68
C GLU A 362 37.10 28.22 33.55
N GLU A 363 37.25 29.53 33.83
CA GLU A 363 36.99 30.66 32.90
C GLU A 363 37.99 31.84 33.04
N ILE A 364 37.86 32.91 32.21
CA ILE A 364 38.25 34.33 32.46
C ILE A 364 39.76 34.73 32.43
N VAL A 365 40.28 35.94 32.07
CA VAL A 365 39.98 37.13 31.16
C VAL A 365 41.27 38.04 31.16
N LYS A 366 41.45 38.97 30.17
CA LYS A 366 42.15 40.30 30.17
C LYS A 366 43.11 40.51 28.95
N VAL A 367 43.37 41.69 28.33
CA VAL A 367 42.89 43.13 28.38
C VAL A 367 43.39 43.82 27.05
N THR A 368 42.60 44.53 26.23
CA THR A 368 42.13 45.98 26.29
C THR A 368 43.27 47.00 25.96
N GLU A 369 43.19 48.11 25.17
CA GLU A 369 42.17 49.08 24.61
C GLU A 369 42.60 49.51 23.13
N VAL A 370 41.80 50.06 22.16
CA VAL A 370 41.21 51.43 21.91
C VAL A 370 42.26 52.54 21.63
N PRO A 371 42.07 53.61 20.78
CA PRO A 371 40.88 54.21 20.09
C PRO A 371 40.92 54.10 18.53
N LEU A 372 40.17 54.80 17.64
CA LEU A 372 39.25 55.96 17.59
C LEU A 372 37.92 55.56 16.85
N THR A 373 36.71 56.17 16.87
CA THR A 373 36.10 57.52 17.06
C THR A 373 36.19 58.49 15.85
N THR A 374 35.13 59.10 15.29
CA THR A 374 33.66 59.17 15.55
C THR A 374 32.94 59.42 14.18
N ILE A 375 31.64 59.74 13.93
CA ILE A 375 30.47 60.40 14.58
C ILE A 375 29.21 59.63 14.06
N SER A 376 28.20 59.19 14.84
CA SER A 376 27.07 59.86 15.57
C SER A 376 25.92 60.40 14.67
N THR A 377 24.62 60.32 15.00
CA THR A 377 23.90 60.10 16.29
C THR A 377 22.67 59.15 16.25
N THR A 378 22.24 58.74 17.46
CA THR A 378 21.00 58.03 17.93
C THR A 378 19.71 58.90 17.91
N ALA A 379 18.50 58.50 18.36
CA ALA A 379 17.69 57.24 18.51
C ALA A 379 16.31 57.61 19.15
N GLU A 380 15.34 56.68 19.31
CA GLU A 380 14.59 56.42 20.58
C GLU A 380 13.49 55.32 20.49
N THR A 381 12.81 55.03 21.61
CA THR A 381 11.91 53.85 21.82
C THR A 381 10.71 54.20 22.73
N THR A 382 9.50 53.66 22.49
CA THR A 382 8.45 53.50 23.54
C THR A 382 7.31 52.55 23.12
N THR A 383 6.53 52.09 24.11
CA THR A 383 5.33 51.22 23.99
C THR A 383 4.07 51.94 24.47
N THR A 384 2.86 51.52 24.03
CA THR A 384 1.59 51.29 24.82
C THR A 384 0.42 50.97 23.85
N GLU A 385 -0.69 50.42 24.35
CA GLU A 385 -1.88 49.97 23.60
C GLU A 385 -3.01 51.01 23.46
N ALA A 386 -4.04 50.67 22.67
CA ALA A 386 -5.39 51.28 22.56
C ALA A 386 -5.47 52.70 21.94
N THR A 387 -6.59 53.17 21.38
CA THR A 387 -8.00 52.74 21.52
C THR A 387 -8.80 52.90 20.20
N THR A 388 -9.93 52.21 20.07
CA THR A 388 -10.97 52.40 19.03
C THR A 388 -11.74 53.72 19.18
N THR A 389 -12.38 54.22 18.12
CA THR A 389 -13.57 55.09 18.22
C THR A 389 -14.46 54.97 16.98
N ASP A 390 -15.77 54.85 17.18
CA ASP A 390 -16.79 54.78 16.13
C ASP A 390 -17.17 56.15 15.55
N THR A 391 -17.72 56.16 14.32
CA THR A 391 -18.95 56.94 14.05
C THR A 391 -19.75 56.32 12.90
N THR A 392 -21.08 56.45 12.95
CA THR A 392 -22.07 55.92 11.99
C THR A 392 -22.61 57.02 11.06
N THR A 393 -23.58 56.68 10.19
CA THR A 393 -24.43 57.56 9.35
C THR A 393 -23.71 58.26 8.15
N THR A 394 -24.33 58.52 6.99
CA THR A 394 -25.75 58.37 6.55
C THR A 394 -25.87 58.10 5.03
N ASP A 395 -27.09 57.72 4.62
CA ASP A 395 -27.72 57.73 3.27
C ASP A 395 -26.99 58.36 2.07
N MET A 396 -26.97 57.63 0.94
CA MET A 396 -27.70 57.94 -0.32
C MET A 396 -27.39 56.83 -1.37
N THR A 397 -28.29 56.15 -2.11
CA THR A 397 -29.33 56.59 -3.09
C THR A 397 -28.81 57.67 -4.07
N THR A 398 -28.99 57.62 -5.39
CA THR A 398 -30.11 57.06 -6.19
C THR A 398 -29.65 56.99 -7.66
N THR A 399 -30.07 55.96 -8.43
CA THR A 399 -30.41 56.01 -9.90
C THR A 399 -29.35 56.59 -10.89
N GLU A 400 -29.44 56.61 -12.23
CA GLU A 400 -30.29 56.05 -13.32
C GLU A 400 -29.39 56.03 -14.61
N THR A 401 -29.79 55.70 -15.86
CA THR A 401 -31.10 55.45 -16.47
C THR A 401 -31.02 54.39 -17.60
N THR A 402 -32.15 53.70 -17.78
CA THR A 402 -32.71 53.05 -18.98
C THR A 402 -32.00 53.05 -20.35
N THR A 403 -32.29 52.00 -21.13
CA THR A 403 -33.11 52.20 -22.35
C THR A 403 -34.06 51.02 -22.58
N GLU A 404 -35.35 51.30 -22.74
CA GLU A 404 -36.40 50.34 -23.14
C GLU A 404 -36.34 50.11 -24.66
N ALA A 405 -36.50 48.90 -25.20
CA ALA A 405 -37.71 48.07 -25.34
C ALA A 405 -38.77 48.64 -26.32
N LEU A 406 -39.28 47.78 -27.22
CA LEU A 406 -40.55 47.99 -27.92
C LEU A 406 -41.19 46.65 -28.31
N LEU A 407 -42.53 46.64 -28.38
CA LEU A 407 -43.40 45.48 -28.60
C LEU A 407 -44.04 45.48 -30.00
N THR A 408 -44.49 44.31 -30.46
CA THR A 408 -45.66 44.09 -31.36
C THR A 408 -45.91 42.58 -31.39
N GLU A 409 -46.90 42.00 -30.71
CA GLU A 409 -48.38 42.12 -30.80
C GLU A 409 -49.04 41.45 -32.04
N ILE A 410 -49.74 40.32 -31.78
CA ILE A 410 -51.17 40.05 -32.17
C ILE A 410 -51.43 39.78 -33.69
N PRO A 411 -52.54 39.10 -34.15
CA PRO A 411 -53.64 38.35 -33.49
C PRO A 411 -53.92 36.89 -33.97
N THR A 412 -54.54 36.05 -33.12
CA THR A 412 -55.67 35.07 -33.36
C THR A 412 -55.64 34.08 -34.58
N THR A 413 -56.59 33.16 -34.85
CA THR A 413 -57.95 32.86 -34.33
C THR A 413 -58.33 31.37 -34.55
N GLU A 414 -59.11 30.79 -33.60
CA GLU A 414 -60.28 29.86 -33.76
C GLU A 414 -60.25 28.61 -34.70
N THR A 415 -60.96 27.49 -34.47
CA THR A 415 -61.93 26.99 -33.44
C THR A 415 -61.89 25.42 -33.45
N THR A 416 -62.77 24.54 -32.91
CA THR A 416 -64.17 24.60 -32.39
C THR A 416 -64.50 23.36 -31.51
N THR A 417 -65.31 23.52 -30.45
CA THR A 417 -66.30 22.55 -29.84
C THR A 417 -65.89 21.11 -29.40
N THR A 418 -66.44 20.50 -28.33
CA THR A 418 -67.60 20.84 -27.46
C THR A 418 -67.47 20.20 -26.06
N GLU A 419 -67.97 20.89 -25.02
CA GLU A 419 -68.63 20.40 -23.77
C GLU A 419 -68.01 19.31 -22.83
N ALA A 420 -68.27 19.25 -21.52
CA ALA A 420 -68.71 20.24 -20.50
C ALA A 420 -68.69 19.64 -19.06
N ILE A 421 -68.93 20.52 -18.06
CA ILE A 421 -69.46 20.30 -16.67
C ILE A 421 -68.50 20.62 -15.48
N THR A 422 -69.08 21.34 -14.51
CA THR A 422 -68.67 21.92 -13.19
C THR A 422 -67.76 21.11 -12.24
N SER A 423 -67.13 21.67 -11.17
CA SER A 423 -67.25 22.98 -10.47
C SER A 423 -66.10 23.36 -9.49
N THR A 424 -65.71 24.65 -9.52
CA THR A 424 -65.60 25.62 -8.38
C THR A 424 -64.65 25.43 -7.15
N SER A 425 -63.56 26.23 -7.14
CA SER A 425 -62.90 26.98 -6.02
C SER A 425 -62.38 26.26 -4.74
N THR A 426 -61.55 26.83 -3.84
CA THR A 426 -60.94 28.19 -3.68
C THR A 426 -59.56 28.11 -2.98
N MET A 427 -58.73 29.17 -3.07
CA MET A 427 -57.51 29.33 -2.23
C MET A 427 -57.82 29.90 -0.83
N THR A 428 -56.92 29.71 0.14
CA THR A 428 -56.44 30.80 1.04
C THR A 428 -55.19 30.43 1.86
N THR A 429 -54.43 31.44 2.29
CA THR A 429 -53.21 31.41 3.12
C THR A 429 -53.47 31.93 4.55
N ALA A 430 -52.65 31.56 5.57
CA ALA A 430 -52.02 32.51 6.52
C ALA A 430 -51.24 31.89 7.71
N SER A 431 -50.26 32.66 8.22
CA SER A 431 -49.90 32.89 9.65
C SER A 431 -49.19 31.84 10.55
N THR A 432 -47.85 31.97 10.58
CA THR A 432 -47.00 32.42 11.73
C THR A 432 -46.89 31.71 13.11
N THR A 433 -45.67 31.86 13.66
CA THR A 433 -45.25 31.96 15.10
C THR A 433 -45.01 30.72 15.98
N THR A 434 -43.71 30.37 16.08
CA THR A 434 -42.87 30.23 17.29
C THR A 434 -43.25 29.35 18.50
N GLN A 435 -42.25 28.51 18.83
CA GLN A 435 -41.75 28.11 20.17
C GLN A 435 -42.48 27.07 21.03
N SER A 436 -41.67 26.09 21.42
CA SER A 436 -41.88 24.91 22.25
C SER A 436 -42.44 25.17 23.66
N THR A 437 -43.23 24.21 24.18
CA THR A 437 -42.95 23.64 25.52
C THR A 437 -43.58 22.25 25.76
N THR A 438 -42.72 21.29 26.13
CA THR A 438 -42.92 20.20 27.10
C THR A 438 -44.24 19.38 27.21
N THR A 439 -44.07 18.08 26.96
CA THR A 439 -44.55 16.91 27.75
C THR A 439 -46.02 16.44 27.74
N VAL A 440 -46.15 15.15 27.40
CA VAL A 440 -47.06 14.13 27.98
C VAL A 440 -48.57 14.28 27.73
N LEU A 441 -49.09 13.36 26.90
CA LEU A 441 -50.16 12.47 27.35
C LEU A 441 -49.95 11.05 26.79
N SER A 442 -50.35 10.04 27.57
CA SER A 442 -50.19 8.61 27.23
C SER A 442 -51.54 8.00 26.87
N ASN A 443 -51.50 6.87 26.13
CA ASN A 443 -52.56 5.87 26.00
C ASN A 443 -53.85 6.27 25.24
N LEU A 444 -54.58 5.36 24.59
CA LEU A 444 -54.22 4.11 23.88
C LEU A 444 -55.47 3.67 23.06
N LEU A 445 -55.29 2.80 22.04
CA LEU A 445 -56.34 2.07 21.30
C LEU A 445 -57.23 2.97 20.38
N ALA A 446 -57.15 2.89 19.04
CA ALA A 446 -57.59 1.80 18.13
C ALA A 446 -59.12 1.79 17.91
N VAL A 447 -59.69 1.42 16.75
CA VAL A 447 -59.36 0.29 15.85
C VAL A 447 -59.75 0.54 14.38
N LYS A 448 -58.76 0.46 13.45
CA LYS A 448 -58.85 0.07 12.00
C LYS A 448 -59.78 0.92 11.08
N SER A 449 -59.73 0.88 9.74
CA SER A 449 -59.03 0.04 8.73
C SER A 449 -58.92 0.86 7.40
N GLN A 450 -58.22 0.50 6.30
CA GLN A 450 -57.39 -0.66 5.93
C GLN A 450 -56.45 -0.26 4.74
N LYS A 451 -55.59 -1.21 4.28
CA LYS A 451 -54.78 -1.19 3.03
C LYS A 451 -53.59 -0.19 3.00
N THR A 452 -52.37 -0.57 2.58
CA THR A 452 -51.85 -1.92 2.24
C THR A 452 -50.36 -2.05 2.58
N SER A 453 -49.95 -3.26 2.95
CA SER A 453 -48.58 -3.83 2.96
C SER A 453 -47.40 -2.88 2.66
N GLN A 454 -46.60 -2.58 3.67
CA GLN A 454 -45.19 -2.28 3.42
C GLN A 454 -44.48 -3.55 2.94
N THR A 455 -43.57 -3.43 1.98
CA THR A 455 -42.78 -4.54 1.46
C THR A 455 -41.58 -4.76 2.37
N GLU A 456 -41.51 -5.91 3.06
CA GLU A 456 -40.38 -6.24 3.93
C GLU A 456 -39.11 -6.44 3.08
N GLU A 457 -38.05 -5.71 3.40
CA GLU A 457 -36.85 -5.71 2.57
C GLU A 457 -36.00 -6.97 2.79
N ARG A 458 -35.84 -7.78 1.73
CA ARG A 458 -34.97 -8.97 1.74
C ARG A 458 -33.50 -8.56 1.97
N LYS A 459 -32.84 -9.27 2.89
CA LYS A 459 -31.41 -9.11 3.22
C LYS A 459 -30.48 -9.37 2.03
N TYR A 460 -30.79 -10.39 1.22
CA TYR A 460 -30.03 -10.77 0.04
C TYR A 460 -30.87 -10.54 -1.22
N LYS A 461 -30.24 -10.16 -2.33
CA LYS A 461 -30.93 -9.82 -3.60
C LYS A 461 -30.53 -10.76 -4.74
N VAL A 462 -31.37 -10.87 -5.75
CA VAL A 462 -31.02 -11.44 -7.06
C VAL A 462 -30.94 -10.32 -8.11
N VAL A 463 -29.84 -10.30 -8.87
CA VAL A 463 -29.57 -9.35 -9.96
C VAL A 463 -29.58 -10.10 -11.30
N VAL A 464 -30.11 -9.51 -12.38
CA VAL A 464 -30.10 -10.15 -13.72
C VAL A 464 -30.03 -9.14 -14.88
N ASN A 465 -29.54 -9.56 -16.06
CA ASN A 465 -29.61 -8.78 -17.29
C ASN A 465 -30.89 -9.07 -18.12
N TRP A 466 -31.40 -8.04 -18.79
CA TRP A 466 -32.46 -8.12 -19.83
C TRP A 466 -32.12 -7.22 -21.03
N GLY A 467 -32.71 -7.52 -22.20
CA GLY A 467 -32.85 -6.59 -23.32
C GLY A 467 -31.96 -6.88 -24.54
N GLN A 468 -31.03 -7.82 -24.42
CA GLN A 468 -30.13 -8.24 -25.51
C GLN A 468 -30.55 -9.54 -26.21
N ASN A 469 -31.61 -10.20 -25.71
CA ASN A 469 -32.39 -11.21 -26.42
C ASN A 469 -31.51 -12.37 -26.95
N LEU A 470 -30.56 -12.80 -26.12
CA LEU A 470 -29.42 -13.65 -26.51
C LEU A 470 -29.85 -15.02 -27.04
N VAL A 471 -30.85 -15.65 -26.41
CA VAL A 471 -31.40 -16.95 -26.81
C VAL A 471 -31.97 -16.98 -28.23
N SER A 472 -32.49 -15.85 -28.74
CA SER A 472 -33.03 -15.81 -30.11
C SER A 472 -31.95 -15.87 -31.21
N ARG A 473 -30.67 -15.80 -30.82
CA ARG A 473 -29.52 -16.01 -31.74
C ARG A 473 -29.24 -17.51 -31.98
N SER A 474 -29.91 -18.40 -31.22
CA SER A 474 -29.75 -19.86 -31.30
C SER A 474 -31.09 -20.63 -31.36
N THR A 475 -32.23 -19.96 -31.18
CA THR A 475 -33.58 -20.55 -31.21
C THR A 475 -34.60 -19.55 -31.77
N GLU A 476 -35.81 -19.99 -32.12
CA GLU A 476 -36.91 -19.09 -32.48
C GLU A 476 -37.58 -18.41 -31.26
N GLN A 477 -37.19 -18.78 -30.03
CA GLN A 477 -37.83 -18.29 -28.81
C GLN A 477 -37.48 -16.82 -28.54
N LYS A 478 -38.47 -16.07 -28.06
CA LYS A 478 -38.39 -14.63 -27.83
C LYS A 478 -38.25 -14.32 -26.34
N GLU A 479 -37.17 -13.65 -25.95
CA GLU A 479 -37.12 -12.87 -24.70
C GLU A 479 -38.37 -11.97 -24.59
N LEU A 480 -38.97 -11.95 -23.40
CA LEU A 480 -40.25 -11.30 -23.09
C LEU A 480 -40.06 -9.81 -22.76
N SER A 481 -41.14 -9.09 -22.45
CA SER A 481 -41.06 -7.68 -22.02
C SER A 481 -40.43 -7.55 -20.62
N LEU A 482 -39.82 -6.41 -20.33
CA LEU A 482 -39.17 -6.10 -19.06
C LEU A 482 -40.14 -6.28 -17.87
N ARG A 483 -41.38 -5.79 -18.01
CA ARG A 483 -42.47 -5.96 -17.03
C ARG A 483 -42.76 -7.42 -16.71
N THR A 484 -42.69 -8.31 -17.71
CA THR A 484 -42.92 -9.77 -17.51
C THR A 484 -41.85 -10.39 -16.59
N TYR A 485 -40.66 -9.79 -16.52
CA TYR A 485 -39.61 -10.17 -15.57
C TYR A 485 -39.75 -9.45 -14.22
N CYS A 486 -40.22 -8.19 -14.20
CA CYS A 486 -40.47 -7.43 -12.97
C CYS A 486 -41.64 -7.95 -12.13
N GLU A 487 -42.67 -8.53 -12.75
CA GLU A 487 -43.79 -9.19 -12.05
C GLU A 487 -43.34 -10.50 -11.35
N ARG A 488 -42.12 -11.00 -11.62
CA ARG A 488 -41.55 -12.19 -10.97
C ARG A 488 -41.00 -11.89 -9.57
N ARG A 489 -41.08 -12.89 -8.69
CA ARG A 489 -40.60 -12.82 -7.29
C ARG A 489 -39.13 -13.23 -7.11
N ALA A 490 -38.47 -13.65 -8.18
CA ALA A 490 -37.06 -14.04 -8.21
C ALA A 490 -36.12 -12.82 -8.12
N TYR A 491 -36.04 -12.03 -9.18
CA TYR A 491 -35.13 -10.87 -9.29
C TYR A 491 -35.57 -9.67 -8.44
N ASP A 492 -34.63 -8.90 -7.92
CA ASP A 492 -34.86 -7.64 -7.19
C ASP A 492 -34.21 -6.45 -7.91
N ILE A 493 -33.13 -6.67 -8.67
CA ILE A 493 -32.47 -5.67 -9.54
C ILE A 493 -32.41 -6.22 -10.97
N ILE A 494 -32.80 -5.41 -11.96
CA ILE A 494 -32.73 -5.77 -13.39
C ILE A 494 -31.89 -4.73 -14.13
N ILE A 495 -30.91 -5.21 -14.90
CA ILE A 495 -29.99 -4.41 -15.70
C ILE A 495 -30.47 -4.44 -17.15
N ILE A 496 -30.83 -3.28 -17.70
CA ILE A 496 -31.25 -3.16 -19.10
C ILE A 496 -30.02 -2.93 -19.99
N ASN A 497 -29.85 -3.78 -21.00
CA ASN A 497 -28.67 -3.81 -21.86
C ASN A 497 -29.04 -3.36 -23.30
N GLN A 498 -28.35 -2.41 -23.92
CA GLN A 498 -27.18 -1.64 -23.44
C GLN A 498 -27.02 -0.29 -24.18
N LEU A 499 -26.28 0.64 -23.57
CA LEU A 499 -25.69 1.79 -24.25
C LEU A 499 -24.32 1.35 -24.80
N ASP A 500 -24.21 1.11 -26.12
CA ASP A 500 -23.05 0.43 -26.73
C ASP A 500 -22.01 1.37 -27.33
N ILE A 501 -22.35 2.63 -27.61
CA ILE A 501 -21.38 3.65 -28.07
C ILE A 501 -21.52 4.89 -27.20
N PHE A 502 -20.45 5.29 -26.51
CA PHE A 502 -20.45 6.45 -25.62
C PHE A 502 -20.60 7.79 -26.35
N PHE A 503 -20.02 7.89 -27.55
CA PHE A 503 -20.05 9.07 -28.41
C PHE A 503 -20.25 8.61 -29.86
N ASP A 504 -21.43 8.86 -30.44
CA ASP A 504 -21.69 8.55 -31.85
C ASP A 504 -21.83 9.85 -32.66
N GLU A 505 -20.81 10.16 -33.46
CA GLU A 505 -20.69 11.32 -34.36
C GLU A 505 -21.89 11.51 -35.32
N LYS A 506 -22.72 10.48 -35.47
CA LYS A 506 -23.93 10.52 -36.30
C LYS A 506 -25.09 11.25 -35.62
N ASN A 507 -25.08 11.35 -34.29
CA ASN A 507 -26.08 12.07 -33.49
C ASN A 507 -25.58 13.49 -33.19
N LEU A 508 -26.44 14.51 -33.31
CA LEU A 508 -26.04 15.88 -32.98
C LEU A 508 -25.56 16.00 -31.54
N GLY A 509 -24.33 16.51 -31.35
CA GLY A 509 -23.71 16.68 -30.04
C GLY A 509 -23.09 15.39 -29.48
N ASP A 510 -22.74 14.46 -30.36
CA ASP A 510 -22.09 13.17 -30.06
C ASP A 510 -22.85 12.33 -29.01
N LEU A 511 -24.18 12.41 -29.04
CA LEU A 511 -25.03 11.66 -28.10
C LEU A 511 -24.82 10.13 -28.27
N PRO A 512 -24.85 9.36 -27.16
CA PRO A 512 -24.55 7.94 -27.18
C PRO A 512 -25.55 7.11 -27.99
N ALA A 513 -25.09 6.01 -28.58
CA ALA A 513 -25.97 5.03 -29.25
C ALA A 513 -26.38 3.91 -28.29
N LEU A 514 -27.63 3.42 -28.44
CA LEU A 514 -28.19 2.33 -27.64
C LEU A 514 -28.65 1.17 -28.53
N ASP A 515 -28.59 -0.05 -27.98
CA ASP A 515 -29.10 -1.27 -28.57
C ASP A 515 -29.88 -2.08 -27.53
N PHE A 516 -31.21 -2.13 -27.69
CA PHE A 516 -32.12 -3.00 -26.94
C PHE A 516 -32.67 -4.13 -27.83
N SER A 517 -31.87 -4.57 -28.81
CA SER A 517 -32.26 -5.56 -29.82
C SER A 517 -33.60 -5.17 -30.47
N ARG A 518 -34.53 -6.11 -30.59
CA ARG A 518 -35.88 -5.86 -31.13
C ARG A 518 -36.85 -5.16 -30.18
N HIS A 519 -36.51 -4.94 -28.91
CA HIS A 519 -37.43 -4.38 -27.90
C HIS A 519 -37.63 -2.87 -28.03
N CYS A 520 -36.79 -2.18 -28.80
CA CYS A 520 -36.99 -0.77 -29.12
C CYS A 520 -36.49 -0.46 -30.54
N ASN A 521 -37.43 -0.34 -31.47
CA ASN A 521 -37.15 0.04 -32.87
C ASN A 521 -37.42 1.54 -33.12
N GLY A 522 -38.01 2.24 -32.16
CA GLY A 522 -38.29 3.68 -32.24
C GLY A 522 -37.00 4.51 -32.17
N ARG A 523 -36.94 5.58 -32.95
CA ARG A 523 -35.80 6.52 -33.01
C ARG A 523 -36.29 7.95 -32.96
N PHE A 524 -35.46 8.87 -32.49
CA PHE A 524 -35.76 10.29 -32.60
C PHE A 524 -35.60 10.76 -34.06
N PRO A 525 -36.53 11.60 -34.58
CA PRO A 525 -36.49 12.03 -35.98
C PRO A 525 -35.34 13.01 -36.26
N GLY A 526 -34.85 13.01 -37.50
CA GLY A 526 -33.81 13.94 -37.96
C GLY A 526 -32.39 13.48 -37.60
N ILE A 527 -31.63 14.39 -36.97
CA ILE A 527 -30.17 14.30 -36.74
C ILE A 527 -29.76 13.42 -35.54
N TYR A 528 -30.53 12.35 -35.30
CA TYR A 528 -30.33 11.41 -34.20
C TYR A 528 -30.50 9.93 -34.66
N PRO A 529 -29.82 9.51 -35.74
CA PRO A 529 -30.09 8.25 -36.44
C PRO A 529 -29.80 6.98 -35.62
N THR A 530 -29.05 7.07 -34.52
CA THR A 530 -28.76 5.92 -33.63
C THR A 530 -29.26 6.14 -32.19
N TYR A 531 -29.92 7.26 -31.88
CA TYR A 531 -30.52 7.51 -30.57
C TYR A 531 -31.97 6.98 -30.53
N LEU A 532 -32.21 6.02 -29.64
CA LEU A 532 -33.50 5.32 -29.54
C LEU A 532 -34.54 6.09 -28.73
N LYS A 533 -35.82 5.90 -29.08
CA LYS A 533 -37.02 6.37 -28.36
C LYS A 533 -37.89 5.17 -28.01
N CYS A 534 -37.96 4.85 -26.72
CA CYS A 534 -38.42 3.56 -26.19
C CYS A 534 -39.58 3.73 -25.20
N ASP A 535 -40.68 4.34 -25.65
CA ASP A 535 -41.85 4.68 -24.82
C ASP A 535 -42.46 3.43 -24.14
N GLU A 536 -42.45 2.28 -24.81
CA GLU A 536 -42.93 1.00 -24.25
C GLU A 536 -42.03 0.51 -23.10
N ILE A 537 -40.71 0.64 -23.22
CA ILE A 537 -39.77 0.29 -22.15
C ILE A 537 -39.91 1.26 -20.97
N ALA A 538 -40.23 2.54 -21.21
CA ALA A 538 -40.48 3.53 -20.17
C ALA A 538 -41.64 3.10 -19.24
N LEU A 539 -42.78 2.69 -19.82
CA LEU A 539 -43.94 2.20 -19.06
C LEU A 539 -43.63 0.91 -18.29
N ASP A 540 -42.81 0.03 -18.86
CA ASP A 540 -42.33 -1.17 -18.16
C ASP A 540 -41.43 -0.80 -16.97
N ILE A 541 -40.49 0.15 -17.12
CA ILE A 541 -39.62 0.63 -16.03
C ILE A 541 -40.44 1.19 -14.86
N GLU A 542 -41.43 2.05 -15.12
CA GLU A 542 -42.32 2.60 -14.09
C GLU A 542 -43.07 1.48 -13.34
N ALA A 543 -43.57 0.47 -14.05
CA ALA A 543 -44.22 -0.69 -13.45
C ALA A 543 -43.24 -1.53 -12.59
N CYS A 544 -41.98 -1.66 -13.01
CA CYS A 544 -40.94 -2.32 -12.23
C CYS A 544 -40.61 -1.57 -10.93
N GLN A 545 -40.42 -0.25 -11.01
CA GLN A 545 -40.12 0.60 -9.85
C GLN A 545 -41.30 0.63 -8.87
N ALA A 546 -42.54 0.72 -9.37
CA ALA A 546 -43.74 0.58 -8.55
C ALA A 546 -43.90 -0.81 -7.90
N ALA A 547 -43.34 -1.86 -8.50
CA ALA A 547 -43.23 -3.20 -7.92
C ALA A 547 -42.02 -3.37 -6.97
N GLY A 548 -41.29 -2.30 -6.66
CA GLY A 548 -40.14 -2.31 -5.76
C GLY A 548 -38.86 -2.91 -6.36
N LYS A 549 -38.76 -3.00 -7.69
CA LYS A 549 -37.54 -3.44 -8.39
C LYS A 549 -36.64 -2.24 -8.70
N LYS A 550 -35.32 -2.47 -8.73
CA LYS A 550 -34.33 -1.46 -9.15
C LYS A 550 -33.91 -1.69 -10.60
N ILE A 551 -33.99 -0.65 -11.45
CA ILE A 551 -33.65 -0.73 -12.87
C ILE A 551 -32.39 0.09 -13.20
N LEU A 552 -31.38 -0.57 -13.75
CA LEU A 552 -30.06 0.02 -14.03
C LEU A 552 -29.70 -0.06 -15.52
N LEU A 553 -29.16 1.01 -16.12
CA LEU A 553 -28.67 0.98 -17.51
C LEU A 553 -27.25 0.40 -17.60
N SER A 554 -27.04 -0.62 -18.44
CA SER A 554 -25.70 -1.11 -18.76
C SER A 554 -24.96 -0.15 -19.70
N LEU A 555 -23.76 0.27 -19.31
CA LEU A 555 -22.86 1.12 -20.09
C LEU A 555 -21.72 0.30 -20.69
N GLY A 556 -21.61 0.39 -22.02
CA GLY A 556 -20.71 -0.36 -22.87
C GLY A 556 -21.16 -1.80 -23.08
N GLY A 557 -20.43 -2.51 -23.93
CA GLY A 557 -20.76 -3.88 -24.32
C GLY A 557 -19.54 -4.69 -24.76
N GLY A 558 -19.79 -5.69 -25.60
CA GLY A 558 -18.76 -6.54 -26.22
C GLY A 558 -18.55 -6.30 -27.71
N ILE A 559 -19.17 -5.26 -28.28
CA ILE A 559 -19.21 -5.01 -29.73
C ILE A 559 -18.33 -3.81 -30.08
N HIS A 560 -18.61 -2.64 -29.49
CA HIS A 560 -17.86 -1.42 -29.76
C HIS A 560 -16.80 -1.11 -28.68
N TRP A 561 -15.73 -0.43 -29.09
CA TRP A 561 -14.70 0.09 -28.19
C TRP A 561 -15.25 1.32 -27.47
N ASN A 562 -15.19 1.33 -26.14
CA ASN A 562 -15.66 2.44 -25.32
C ASN A 562 -14.60 2.92 -24.31
N GLY A 563 -14.65 4.20 -23.95
CA GLY A 563 -13.72 4.83 -23.02
C GLY A 563 -13.44 6.28 -23.41
N PHE A 564 -12.65 6.96 -22.60
CA PHE A 564 -12.39 8.40 -22.74
C PHE A 564 -10.93 8.66 -23.16
N VAL A 565 -10.70 9.71 -23.95
CA VAL A 565 -9.36 10.16 -24.34
C VAL A 565 -8.77 11.15 -23.32
N ASN A 566 -9.61 11.97 -22.68
CA ASN A 566 -9.22 12.95 -21.68
C ASN A 566 -10.28 13.12 -20.57
N LEU A 567 -9.93 13.89 -19.54
CA LEU A 567 -10.78 14.21 -18.38
C LEU A 567 -12.12 14.88 -18.77
N GLU A 568 -12.09 15.86 -19.66
CA GLU A 568 -13.30 16.63 -20.00
C GLU A 568 -14.31 15.78 -20.79
N GLN A 569 -13.85 14.84 -21.61
CA GLN A 569 -14.73 13.85 -22.23
C GLN A 569 -15.37 12.91 -21.19
N ALA A 570 -14.65 12.51 -20.15
CA ALA A 570 -15.19 11.71 -19.06
C ALA A 570 -16.27 12.46 -18.27
N LYS A 571 -16.04 13.75 -17.95
CA LYS A 571 -17.06 14.62 -17.34
C LYS A 571 -18.27 14.83 -18.25
N LEU A 572 -18.05 15.17 -19.52
CA LEU A 572 -19.13 15.37 -20.50
C LEU A 572 -20.01 14.12 -20.60
N PHE A 573 -19.41 12.92 -20.56
CA PHE A 573 -20.18 11.69 -20.53
C PHE A 573 -20.98 11.51 -19.23
N ALA A 574 -20.45 11.88 -18.06
CA ALA A 574 -21.20 11.88 -16.81
C ALA A 574 -22.42 12.83 -16.88
N HIS A 575 -22.25 14.04 -17.42
CA HIS A 575 -23.35 14.98 -17.65
C HIS A 575 -24.36 14.46 -18.68
N ASN A 576 -23.93 13.77 -19.74
CA ASN A 576 -24.84 13.12 -20.69
C ASN A 576 -25.64 11.99 -20.03
N ILE A 577 -24.99 11.08 -19.28
CA ILE A 577 -25.68 10.01 -18.54
C ILE A 577 -26.70 10.58 -17.54
N TRP A 578 -26.31 11.63 -16.81
CA TRP A 578 -27.18 12.32 -15.85
C TRP A 578 -28.43 12.91 -16.51
N ASN A 579 -28.26 13.66 -17.61
CA ASN A 579 -29.36 14.40 -18.24
C ASN A 579 -30.28 13.53 -19.13
N LEU A 580 -29.76 12.45 -19.70
CA LEU A 580 -30.51 11.57 -20.62
C LEU A 580 -31.29 10.44 -19.93
N PHE A 581 -30.83 9.96 -18.77
CA PHE A 581 -31.36 8.73 -18.14
C PHE A 581 -31.65 8.84 -16.63
N LEU A 582 -31.09 9.83 -15.93
CA LEU A 582 -31.20 9.99 -14.48
C LEU A 582 -31.96 11.30 -14.15
N GLY A 583 -31.74 11.91 -12.98
CA GLY A 583 -32.46 13.09 -12.49
C GLY A 583 -32.16 14.42 -13.22
N GLY A 584 -31.14 14.46 -14.07
CA GLY A 584 -30.90 15.60 -14.96
C GLY A 584 -31.99 15.73 -16.04
N GLN A 585 -31.89 16.72 -16.92
CA GLN A 585 -32.93 17.01 -17.92
C GLN A 585 -32.36 17.26 -19.31
N TYR A 586 -33.01 16.70 -20.33
CA TYR A 586 -32.66 16.91 -21.74
C TYR A 586 -33.90 16.87 -22.64
N LYS A 587 -33.84 17.55 -23.79
CA LYS A 587 -34.98 17.69 -24.71
C LYS A 587 -35.43 16.39 -25.38
N ILE A 588 -34.53 15.41 -25.44
CA ILE A 588 -34.79 14.05 -25.94
C ILE A 588 -34.22 13.05 -24.94
N ARG A 589 -35.06 12.16 -24.42
CA ARG A 589 -34.69 11.10 -23.46
C ARG A 589 -35.26 9.79 -23.96
N THR A 590 -34.43 8.73 -24.02
CA THR A 590 -34.85 7.41 -24.54
C THR A 590 -36.10 6.85 -23.84
N PHE A 591 -36.28 7.12 -22.55
CA PHE A 591 -37.43 6.67 -21.75
C PHE A 591 -38.38 7.81 -21.36
N GLY A 592 -38.39 8.92 -22.12
CA GLY A 592 -39.20 10.09 -21.80
C GLY A 592 -38.83 10.69 -20.43
N SER A 593 -39.83 10.99 -19.61
CA SER A 593 -39.66 11.53 -18.26
C SER A 593 -39.16 10.52 -17.21
N VAL A 594 -39.07 9.23 -17.54
CA VAL A 594 -38.68 8.19 -16.58
C VAL A 594 -37.23 8.34 -16.15
N VAL A 595 -36.98 8.13 -14.86
CA VAL A 595 -35.68 8.23 -14.19
C VAL A 595 -35.26 6.82 -13.78
N LEU A 596 -34.08 6.38 -14.20
CA LEU A 596 -33.53 5.08 -13.83
C LEU A 596 -32.92 5.13 -12.41
N ASP A 597 -32.95 4.00 -11.71
CA ASP A 597 -32.33 3.86 -10.39
C ASP A 597 -30.80 3.89 -10.44
N GLY A 598 -30.17 3.92 -11.61
CA GLY A 598 -28.72 4.00 -11.74
C GLY A 598 -28.12 3.36 -13.00
N ILE A 599 -26.83 3.03 -12.92
CA ILE A 599 -26.04 2.46 -14.02
C ILE A 599 -25.20 1.24 -13.62
N ASN A 600 -24.77 0.47 -14.62
CA ASN A 600 -23.88 -0.69 -14.51
C ASN A 600 -22.77 -0.64 -15.57
N LEU A 601 -21.49 -0.60 -15.18
CA LEU A 601 -20.35 -0.60 -16.10
C LEU A 601 -20.00 -2.03 -16.57
N ASN A 602 -20.08 -2.32 -17.88
CA ASN A 602 -20.06 -3.70 -18.43
C ASN A 602 -19.21 -3.88 -19.72
N PHE A 603 -18.19 -3.04 -19.95
CA PHE A 603 -17.44 -3.01 -21.21
C PHE A 603 -16.35 -4.09 -21.34
N ARG A 604 -16.48 -4.93 -22.38
CA ARG A 604 -15.55 -6.02 -22.76
C ARG A 604 -14.51 -5.59 -23.79
N ILE A 605 -14.76 -4.51 -24.54
CA ILE A 605 -13.82 -3.83 -25.45
C ILE A 605 -13.75 -2.36 -25.05
N GLY A 606 -12.56 -1.75 -25.01
CA GLY A 606 -12.41 -0.36 -24.54
C GLY A 606 -11.15 -0.04 -23.73
N SER A 607 -11.09 1.18 -23.19
CA SER A 607 -10.08 1.69 -22.26
C SER A 607 -10.65 1.85 -20.84
N GLY A 608 -9.80 1.73 -19.82
CA GLY A 608 -10.14 2.07 -18.43
C GLY A 608 -9.71 3.48 -17.99
N ALA A 609 -9.11 4.27 -18.89
CA ALA A 609 -8.66 5.63 -18.57
C ALA A 609 -9.85 6.56 -18.25
N TRP A 610 -9.63 7.48 -17.32
CA TRP A 610 -10.57 8.53 -16.86
C TRP A 610 -11.91 8.03 -16.26
N PHE A 611 -12.06 6.73 -16.02
CA PHE A 611 -13.26 6.18 -15.38
C PHE A 611 -13.39 6.53 -13.89
N THR A 612 -12.28 6.79 -13.20
CA THR A 612 -12.27 7.30 -11.82
C THR A 612 -12.96 8.65 -11.74
N GLU A 613 -12.70 9.52 -12.72
CA GLU A 613 -13.21 10.87 -12.80
C GLU A 613 -14.64 10.92 -13.38
N PHE A 614 -14.99 10.04 -14.32
CA PHE A 614 -16.40 9.82 -14.73
C PHE A 614 -17.28 9.38 -13.55
N VAL A 615 -16.80 8.42 -12.74
CA VAL A 615 -17.56 7.94 -11.56
C VAL A 615 -17.69 9.03 -10.51
N THR A 616 -16.62 9.78 -10.23
CA THR A 616 -16.65 10.94 -9.32
C THR A 616 -17.66 11.99 -9.79
N GLU A 617 -17.57 12.43 -11.06
CA GLU A 617 -18.45 13.47 -11.59
C GLU A 617 -19.91 13.01 -11.61
N LEU A 618 -20.18 11.76 -12.03
CA LEU A 618 -21.54 11.22 -12.02
C LEU A 618 -22.10 11.08 -10.60
N ARG A 619 -21.27 10.68 -9.62
CA ARG A 619 -21.70 10.57 -8.22
C ARG A 619 -21.96 11.96 -7.60
N ASN A 620 -21.19 12.98 -7.98
CA ASN A 620 -21.45 14.37 -7.62
C ASN A 620 -22.79 14.85 -8.22
N LEU A 621 -23.07 14.54 -9.49
CA LEU A 621 -24.33 14.88 -10.15
C LEU A 621 -25.53 14.22 -9.46
N MET A 622 -25.43 12.92 -9.15
CA MET A 622 -26.44 12.19 -8.39
C MET A 622 -26.71 12.79 -6.99
N ALA A 623 -25.72 13.43 -6.37
CA ALA A 623 -25.86 14.00 -5.03
C ALA A 623 -26.66 15.33 -4.98
N PHE A 624 -26.94 15.98 -6.13
CA PHE A 624 -27.80 17.16 -6.18
C PHE A 624 -29.30 16.83 -6.11
N ASP A 625 -29.70 15.62 -6.49
CA ASP A 625 -31.08 15.14 -6.38
C ASP A 625 -31.25 14.33 -5.09
N THR A 626 -31.81 14.98 -4.07
CA THR A 626 -32.12 14.36 -2.77
C THR A 626 -33.46 13.61 -2.77
N SER A 627 -34.21 13.60 -3.88
CA SER A 627 -35.50 12.92 -3.99
C SER A 627 -35.38 11.45 -4.42
N HIS A 628 -34.24 11.06 -5.00
CA HIS A 628 -34.02 9.73 -5.57
C HIS A 628 -32.66 9.17 -5.17
N VAL A 629 -32.57 7.85 -4.93
CA VAL A 629 -31.33 7.19 -4.50
C VAL A 629 -30.77 6.37 -5.66
N TYR A 630 -29.69 6.89 -6.26
CA TYR A 630 -29.05 6.35 -7.46
C TYR A 630 -27.90 5.38 -7.17
N MET A 631 -27.79 4.35 -8.01
CA MET A 631 -26.73 3.35 -7.95
C MET A 631 -25.68 3.53 -9.06
N ILE A 632 -24.41 3.33 -8.73
CA ILE A 632 -23.32 3.06 -9.68
C ILE A 632 -22.80 1.66 -9.38
N THR A 633 -22.88 0.77 -10.36
CA THR A 633 -22.48 -0.63 -10.23
C THR A 633 -21.54 -1.03 -11.38
N SER A 634 -20.94 -2.20 -11.30
CA SER A 634 -20.19 -2.76 -12.44
C SER A 634 -20.30 -4.27 -12.51
N SER A 635 -20.29 -4.80 -13.73
CA SER A 635 -20.29 -6.23 -14.04
C SER A 635 -18.93 -6.69 -14.60
N PRO A 636 -17.85 -6.74 -13.80
CA PRO A 636 -16.55 -7.20 -14.26
C PRO A 636 -16.53 -8.73 -14.47
N GLY A 637 -15.58 -9.22 -15.25
CA GLY A 637 -15.18 -10.63 -15.21
C GLY A 637 -14.23 -10.90 -14.03
N CYS A 638 -14.22 -12.12 -13.50
CA CYS A 638 -13.47 -12.54 -12.30
C CYS A 638 -11.95 -12.27 -12.27
N SER A 639 -11.31 -11.91 -13.38
CA SER A 639 -9.86 -11.61 -13.42
C SER A 639 -9.52 -10.40 -12.55
N PHE A 640 -8.58 -10.58 -11.61
CA PHE A 640 -8.19 -9.56 -10.62
C PHE A 640 -6.68 -9.23 -10.71
N PRO A 641 -6.28 -7.94 -10.72
CA PRO A 641 -7.14 -6.76 -10.83
C PRO A 641 -7.87 -6.74 -12.18
N ASN A 642 -9.00 -6.04 -12.27
CA ASN A 642 -9.70 -5.94 -13.54
C ASN A 642 -8.88 -5.11 -14.53
N TYR A 643 -8.62 -5.67 -15.71
CA TYR A 643 -7.73 -5.09 -16.73
C TYR A 643 -8.17 -3.74 -17.33
N ARG A 644 -9.34 -3.21 -16.95
CA ARG A 644 -9.75 -1.83 -17.22
C ARG A 644 -10.09 -1.07 -15.95
N LEU A 645 -11.07 -1.56 -15.20
CA LEU A 645 -11.63 -0.85 -14.04
C LEU A 645 -10.88 -1.11 -12.74
N GLY A 646 -9.83 -1.93 -12.71
CA GLY A 646 -9.06 -2.22 -11.49
C GLY A 646 -8.60 -0.94 -10.77
N LYS A 647 -7.93 -0.05 -11.50
CA LYS A 647 -7.54 1.29 -10.99
C LYS A 647 -8.74 2.08 -10.44
N THR A 648 -9.87 2.09 -11.14
CA THR A 648 -11.07 2.81 -10.72
C THR A 648 -11.74 2.21 -9.48
N PHE A 649 -11.76 0.89 -9.34
CA PHE A 649 -12.22 0.22 -8.11
C PHE A 649 -11.26 0.39 -6.93
N GLU A 650 -9.97 0.57 -7.21
CA GLU A 650 -8.93 0.86 -6.21
C GLU A 650 -8.98 2.32 -5.73
N GLU A 651 -9.21 3.28 -6.65
CA GLU A 651 -9.19 4.72 -6.36
C GLU A 651 -10.52 5.28 -5.82
N VAL A 652 -11.66 4.89 -6.41
CA VAL A 652 -13.01 5.39 -6.04
C VAL A 652 -13.98 4.25 -5.78
N GLY A 653 -13.48 3.14 -5.22
CA GLY A 653 -14.29 1.96 -4.92
C GLY A 653 -15.49 2.27 -4.01
N GLU A 654 -15.40 3.23 -3.09
CA GLU A 654 -16.53 3.66 -2.25
C GLU A 654 -17.68 4.34 -3.01
N MET A 655 -17.44 4.79 -4.25
CA MET A 655 -18.47 5.40 -5.09
C MET A 655 -19.29 4.37 -5.89
N PHE A 656 -18.96 3.08 -5.77
CA PHE A 656 -19.74 1.97 -6.32
C PHE A 656 -20.55 1.28 -5.22
N ASP A 657 -21.86 1.15 -5.43
CA ASP A 657 -22.75 0.46 -4.49
C ASP A 657 -22.53 -1.05 -4.51
N ALA A 658 -22.30 -1.64 -5.68
CA ALA A 658 -22.13 -3.08 -5.85
C ALA A 658 -21.27 -3.48 -7.07
N LEU A 659 -20.59 -4.63 -6.96
CA LEU A 659 -19.89 -5.29 -8.06
C LEU A 659 -20.47 -6.68 -8.35
N PHE A 660 -20.94 -6.86 -9.59
CA PHE A 660 -21.57 -8.06 -10.11
C PHE A 660 -20.54 -8.95 -10.82
N VAL A 661 -19.66 -9.59 -10.04
CA VAL A 661 -18.43 -10.24 -10.54
C VAL A 661 -18.74 -11.59 -11.19
N LYS A 662 -18.52 -11.71 -12.50
CA LYS A 662 -18.83 -12.92 -13.29
C LYS A 662 -17.78 -14.02 -13.11
N PHE A 663 -18.15 -15.11 -12.44
CA PHE A 663 -17.35 -16.33 -12.21
C PHE A 663 -17.78 -17.46 -13.15
N ALA A 664 -17.63 -17.23 -14.46
CA ALA A 664 -18.07 -18.14 -15.54
C ALA A 664 -16.97 -18.48 -16.56
N ASP A 665 -15.70 -18.22 -16.21
CA ASP A 665 -14.50 -18.45 -17.02
C ASP A 665 -13.74 -19.67 -16.47
N ASN A 666 -13.10 -20.45 -17.36
CA ASN A 666 -12.38 -21.70 -17.03
C ASN A 666 -11.39 -21.55 -15.86
N ARG A 667 -10.86 -20.34 -15.62
CA ARG A 667 -9.88 -20.04 -14.57
C ARG A 667 -10.50 -19.74 -13.20
N CYS A 668 -11.83 -19.62 -13.10
CA CYS A 668 -12.48 -19.05 -11.91
C CYS A 668 -13.93 -19.48 -11.65
N TYR A 669 -14.50 -20.42 -12.40
CA TYR A 669 -15.87 -20.88 -12.16
C TYR A 669 -16.00 -21.63 -10.82
N TYR A 670 -17.20 -21.62 -10.24
CA TYR A 670 -17.46 -22.22 -8.92
C TYR A 670 -17.02 -23.69 -8.86
N GLY A 671 -16.42 -24.08 -7.75
CA GLY A 671 -15.78 -25.39 -7.56
C GLY A 671 -14.27 -25.42 -7.86
N THR A 672 -13.71 -24.41 -8.52
CA THR A 672 -12.25 -24.27 -8.71
C THR A 672 -11.56 -23.55 -7.54
N ASP A 673 -10.27 -23.80 -7.32
CA ASP A 673 -9.46 -22.97 -6.41
C ASP A 673 -9.34 -21.52 -6.91
N GLY A 674 -9.36 -21.34 -8.24
CA GLY A 674 -9.38 -20.03 -8.89
C GLY A 674 -10.60 -19.19 -8.49
N PHE A 675 -11.78 -19.79 -8.35
CA PHE A 675 -12.96 -19.13 -7.78
C PHE A 675 -12.66 -18.60 -6.38
N LYS A 676 -12.17 -19.47 -5.50
CA LYS A 676 -11.90 -19.12 -4.08
C LYS A 676 -10.87 -18.00 -3.96
N THR A 677 -9.74 -18.13 -4.66
CA THR A 677 -8.66 -17.12 -4.65
C THR A 677 -9.09 -15.79 -5.28
N LEU A 678 -9.82 -15.80 -6.40
CA LEU A 678 -10.23 -14.56 -7.05
C LEU A 678 -11.37 -13.87 -6.29
N LEU A 679 -12.37 -14.62 -5.79
CA LEU A 679 -13.44 -14.07 -4.94
C LEU A 679 -12.86 -13.39 -3.69
N GLN A 680 -11.88 -14.00 -3.03
CA GLN A 680 -11.18 -13.37 -1.90
C GLN A 680 -10.52 -12.04 -2.28
N LYS A 681 -9.91 -11.93 -3.47
CA LYS A 681 -9.34 -10.65 -3.95
C LYS A 681 -10.41 -9.61 -4.24
N TRP A 682 -11.51 -9.99 -4.90
CA TRP A 682 -12.65 -9.11 -5.16
C TRP A 682 -13.27 -8.55 -3.87
N LEU A 683 -13.34 -9.36 -2.82
CA LEU A 683 -13.86 -8.96 -1.50
C LEU A 683 -12.99 -7.91 -0.77
N MET A 684 -11.75 -7.68 -1.20
CA MET A 684 -10.89 -6.62 -0.64
C MET A 684 -11.31 -5.21 -1.09
N LEU A 685 -11.89 -5.07 -2.29
CA LEU A 685 -12.39 -3.79 -2.81
C LEU A 685 -13.59 -3.31 -2.00
N LYS A 686 -13.74 -2.00 -1.76
CA LYS A 686 -14.75 -1.45 -0.84
C LYS A 686 -16.21 -1.92 -1.07
N PRO A 687 -16.74 -2.01 -2.31
CA PRO A 687 -18.14 -2.38 -2.54
C PRO A 687 -18.58 -3.74 -1.98
N VAL A 688 -19.89 -3.95 -1.93
CA VAL A 688 -20.46 -5.30 -1.78
C VAL A 688 -20.40 -6.06 -3.09
N ILE A 689 -20.21 -7.37 -2.99
CA ILE A 689 -20.02 -8.28 -4.11
C ILE A 689 -21.29 -9.11 -4.31
N TYR A 690 -21.66 -9.31 -5.58
CA TYR A 690 -22.58 -10.36 -6.00
C TYR A 690 -21.80 -11.42 -6.76
N ILE A 691 -22.07 -12.69 -6.47
CA ILE A 691 -21.45 -13.81 -7.17
C ILE A 691 -22.21 -14.00 -8.49
N GLY A 692 -21.56 -13.66 -9.61
CA GLY A 692 -22.11 -13.79 -10.96
C GLY A 692 -21.98 -15.20 -11.50
N LEU A 693 -23.13 -15.85 -11.74
CA LEU A 693 -23.26 -17.23 -12.22
C LEU A 693 -23.95 -17.27 -13.60
N PRO A 694 -23.70 -18.31 -14.42
CA PRO A 694 -24.49 -18.57 -15.61
C PRO A 694 -25.94 -18.90 -15.25
N SER A 695 -26.91 -18.35 -15.99
CA SER A 695 -28.34 -18.64 -15.79
C SER A 695 -28.72 -20.03 -16.29
N SER A 696 -27.93 -20.63 -17.19
CA SER A 696 -28.14 -21.99 -17.71
C SER A 696 -26.83 -22.70 -18.07
N PRO A 697 -26.84 -24.05 -18.18
CA PRO A 697 -25.75 -24.82 -18.81
C PRO A 697 -25.46 -24.47 -20.28
N GLN A 698 -26.28 -23.62 -20.91
CA GLN A 698 -26.17 -23.21 -22.31
C GLN A 698 -25.71 -21.75 -22.46
N SER A 699 -25.78 -20.94 -21.40
CA SER A 699 -25.21 -19.58 -21.37
C SER A 699 -23.74 -19.59 -20.96
N SER A 700 -23.28 -20.66 -20.31
CA SER A 700 -21.87 -20.87 -19.97
C SER A 700 -21.03 -21.35 -21.15
N TYR A 701 -19.75 -20.97 -21.16
CA TYR A 701 -18.77 -21.38 -22.18
C TYR A 701 -18.50 -22.90 -22.17
N ASP A 702 -18.55 -23.50 -20.98
CA ASP A 702 -18.60 -24.95 -20.77
C ASP A 702 -19.76 -25.24 -19.80
N LYS A 703 -20.44 -26.38 -19.98
CA LYS A 703 -21.51 -26.84 -19.08
C LYS A 703 -21.03 -27.01 -17.64
N VAL A 704 -19.74 -27.30 -17.43
CA VAL A 704 -19.14 -27.48 -16.09
C VAL A 704 -19.06 -26.17 -15.28
N HIS A 705 -19.26 -25.00 -15.90
CA HIS A 705 -19.29 -23.71 -15.18
C HIS A 705 -20.67 -23.38 -14.58
N PHE A 706 -21.74 -24.06 -14.98
CA PHE A 706 -23.07 -23.85 -14.40
C PHE A 706 -23.17 -24.53 -13.02
N VAL A 707 -23.86 -23.89 -12.08
CA VAL A 707 -23.97 -24.35 -10.68
C VAL A 707 -25.37 -24.91 -10.43
N PRO A 708 -25.57 -26.24 -10.31
CA PRO A 708 -26.87 -26.83 -10.03
C PRO A 708 -27.43 -26.38 -8.67
N PRO A 709 -28.76 -26.32 -8.45
CA PRO A 709 -29.36 -25.78 -7.23
C PRO A 709 -28.77 -26.32 -5.90
N LYS A 710 -28.50 -27.63 -5.80
CA LYS A 710 -27.90 -28.28 -4.62
C LYS A 710 -26.46 -27.82 -4.30
N GLU A 711 -25.77 -27.26 -5.29
CA GLU A 711 -24.45 -26.65 -5.12
C GLU A 711 -24.58 -25.13 -4.85
N VAL A 712 -25.67 -24.49 -5.30
CA VAL A 712 -26.00 -23.10 -4.92
C VAL A 712 -26.32 -23.01 -3.42
N GLU A 713 -26.99 -24.01 -2.85
CA GLU A 713 -27.21 -24.14 -1.40
C GLU A 713 -25.89 -24.05 -0.61
N LYS A 714 -24.88 -24.85 -1.02
CA LYS A 714 -23.53 -24.81 -0.41
C LYS A 714 -22.81 -23.50 -0.67
N LEU A 715 -22.91 -22.95 -1.89
CA LEU A 715 -22.34 -21.65 -2.25
C LEU A 715 -22.91 -20.55 -1.34
N PHE A 716 -24.21 -20.56 -1.08
CA PHE A 716 -24.88 -19.65 -0.17
C PHE A 716 -24.37 -19.82 1.27
N GLU A 717 -24.36 -21.03 1.83
CA GLU A 717 -23.87 -21.28 3.19
C GLU A 717 -22.36 -20.98 3.38
N GLU A 718 -21.53 -21.24 2.38
CA GLU A 718 -20.08 -21.09 2.44
C GLU A 718 -19.62 -19.64 2.18
N TYR A 719 -20.24 -18.95 1.22
CA TYR A 719 -19.77 -17.64 0.73
C TYR A 719 -20.72 -16.46 0.98
N ILE A 720 -22.04 -16.69 1.13
CA ILE A 720 -23.04 -15.60 1.24
C ILE A 720 -23.50 -15.41 2.69
N VAL A 721 -23.79 -16.49 3.41
CA VAL A 721 -24.17 -16.43 4.84
C VAL A 721 -22.99 -16.00 5.72
N LYS A 722 -21.79 -16.51 5.43
CA LYS A 722 -20.58 -16.29 6.24
C LYS A 722 -19.83 -14.99 5.91
N ASN A 723 -20.24 -14.24 4.90
CA ASN A 723 -19.53 -13.04 4.47
C ASN A 723 -20.48 -11.85 4.27
N VAL A 724 -20.44 -10.89 5.19
CA VAL A 724 -21.28 -9.69 5.18
C VAL A 724 -21.10 -8.80 3.93
N LYS A 725 -20.03 -8.99 3.16
CA LYS A 725 -19.81 -8.28 1.90
C LYS A 725 -20.35 -9.00 0.67
N VAL A 726 -20.80 -10.25 0.77
CA VAL A 726 -21.51 -10.92 -0.33
C VAL A 726 -23.01 -10.76 -0.11
N THR A 727 -23.65 -9.95 -0.97
CA THR A 727 -25.04 -9.51 -0.76
C THR A 727 -26.06 -10.20 -1.68
N GLY A 728 -25.61 -11.09 -2.56
CA GLY A 728 -26.50 -11.89 -3.37
C GLY A 728 -25.83 -12.59 -4.55
N ILE A 729 -26.67 -13.01 -5.49
CA ILE A 729 -26.28 -13.68 -6.74
C ILE A 729 -26.67 -12.81 -7.93
N PHE A 730 -25.79 -12.77 -8.92
CA PHE A 730 -26.03 -12.16 -10.22
C PHE A 730 -26.17 -13.26 -11.28
N LEU A 731 -27.19 -13.16 -12.12
CA LEU A 731 -27.49 -14.10 -13.20
C LEU A 731 -27.24 -13.41 -14.56
N ASP A 732 -26.63 -14.13 -15.49
CA ASP A 732 -26.04 -13.53 -16.69
C ASP A 732 -27.05 -12.99 -17.74
N ASP A 733 -28.27 -13.54 -17.85
CA ASP A 733 -29.31 -13.11 -18.80
C ASP A 733 -30.67 -13.82 -18.53
N VAL A 734 -31.80 -13.09 -18.52
CA VAL A 734 -33.13 -13.70 -18.27
C VAL A 734 -33.63 -14.63 -19.37
N SER A 735 -33.21 -14.45 -20.63
CA SER A 735 -33.69 -15.31 -21.73
C SER A 735 -33.12 -16.73 -21.61
N TRP A 736 -31.91 -16.87 -21.05
CA TRP A 736 -31.32 -18.16 -20.69
C TRP A 736 -31.92 -18.77 -19.42
N ASP A 737 -32.31 -17.97 -18.43
CA ASP A 737 -33.05 -18.43 -17.24
C ASP A 737 -34.44 -19.00 -17.62
N ASP A 738 -35.14 -18.39 -18.58
CA ASP A 738 -36.42 -18.89 -19.11
C ASP A 738 -36.32 -20.26 -19.81
N LEU A 739 -35.13 -20.63 -20.33
CA LEU A 739 -34.88 -21.97 -20.88
C LEU A 739 -34.46 -22.99 -19.80
N ASN A 740 -34.02 -22.54 -18.63
CA ASN A 740 -33.46 -23.40 -17.58
C ASN A 740 -34.51 -23.82 -16.55
N LEU A 741 -35.47 -24.63 -17.01
CA LEU A 741 -36.49 -25.23 -16.15
C LEU A 741 -35.95 -26.49 -15.47
N ILE A 742 -35.89 -26.45 -14.15
CA ILE A 742 -35.53 -27.54 -13.23
C ILE A 742 -36.78 -27.84 -12.41
N ASP A 743 -37.26 -29.08 -12.44
CA ASP A 743 -38.54 -29.49 -11.82
C ASP A 743 -39.70 -28.50 -12.11
N GLU A 744 -39.86 -28.12 -13.39
CA GLU A 744 -40.84 -27.13 -13.91
C GLU A 744 -40.68 -25.68 -13.43
N ARG A 745 -39.65 -25.36 -12.62
CA ARG A 745 -39.36 -24.00 -12.13
C ARG A 745 -38.05 -23.46 -12.70
N ARG A 746 -37.94 -22.14 -12.91
CA ARG A 746 -36.69 -21.53 -13.39
C ARG A 746 -35.60 -21.59 -12.33
N TYR A 747 -34.36 -21.66 -12.77
CA TYR A 747 -33.19 -21.58 -11.89
C TYR A 747 -33.20 -20.35 -10.97
N SER A 748 -33.59 -19.18 -11.48
CA SER A 748 -33.74 -17.97 -10.65
C SER A 748 -34.81 -18.06 -9.56
N ASP A 749 -35.84 -18.89 -9.72
CA ASP A 749 -36.86 -19.10 -8.68
C ASP A 749 -36.29 -19.96 -7.53
N TYR A 750 -35.41 -20.93 -7.80
CA TYR A 750 -34.64 -21.65 -6.76
C TYR A 750 -33.68 -20.70 -6.02
N VAL A 751 -32.86 -19.94 -6.77
CA VAL A 751 -31.92 -18.96 -6.20
C VAL A 751 -32.68 -17.94 -5.34
N GLY A 752 -33.77 -17.42 -5.89
CA GLY A 752 -34.63 -16.45 -5.22
C GLY A 752 -35.40 -17.02 -4.03
N GLU A 753 -35.61 -18.34 -3.92
CA GLU A 753 -36.17 -18.99 -2.72
C GLU A 753 -35.12 -19.15 -1.62
N LEU A 754 -33.93 -19.66 -1.96
CA LEU A 754 -32.80 -19.85 -1.05
C LEU A 754 -32.37 -18.55 -0.35
N LEU A 755 -32.46 -17.40 -1.03
CA LEU A 755 -32.08 -16.09 -0.50
C LEU A 755 -33.15 -15.42 0.40
N ARG A 756 -34.35 -16.00 0.58
CA ARG A 756 -35.46 -15.38 1.34
C ARG A 756 -35.42 -15.46 2.89
N PRO A 757 -34.86 -16.48 3.57
CA PRO A 757 -35.08 -16.63 5.01
C PRO A 757 -34.20 -15.68 5.81
N TYR A 758 -34.78 -14.55 6.26
CA TYR A 758 -34.65 -13.97 7.61
C TYR A 758 -35.49 -12.67 7.67
N VAL A 759 -36.82 -12.82 7.69
CA VAL A 759 -37.75 -11.71 8.02
C VAL A 759 -37.80 -11.53 9.54
N TYR A 760 -37.89 -10.28 10.01
CA TYR A 760 -37.98 -9.94 11.43
C TYR A 760 -39.24 -10.55 12.07
N GLN A 761 -39.06 -11.44 13.05
CA GLN A 761 -40.02 -11.58 14.15
C GLN A 761 -39.46 -10.88 15.39
N GLY A 762 -40.29 -10.04 16.00
CA GLY A 762 -39.85 -9.10 17.03
C GLY A 762 -39.46 -9.78 18.33
N VAL A 763 -38.16 -9.80 18.62
CA VAL A 763 -37.61 -9.96 19.97
C VAL A 763 -36.69 -8.76 20.24
N MET A 764 -36.79 -8.15 21.43
CA MET A 764 -35.74 -7.27 21.93
C MET A 764 -34.54 -8.11 22.37
N THR A 765 -33.82 -8.70 21.42
CA THR A 765 -32.48 -9.24 21.68
C THR A 765 -31.47 -8.11 21.64
N THR A 766 -30.65 -8.03 22.69
CA THR A 766 -29.38 -7.31 22.70
C THR A 766 -28.56 -7.57 21.44
N MET A 767 -27.71 -6.62 21.04
CA MET A 767 -26.72 -6.82 19.97
C MET A 767 -25.98 -8.15 20.16
N PRO A 768 -25.69 -8.91 19.08
CA PRO A 768 -24.96 -10.17 19.21
C PRO A 768 -23.60 -9.91 19.86
N SER A 769 -23.37 -10.51 21.02
CA SER A 769 -22.11 -10.35 21.75
C SER A 769 -20.94 -10.88 20.93
N LYS A 770 -19.84 -10.14 20.93
CA LYS A 770 -18.53 -10.59 20.45
C LYS A 770 -18.23 -11.99 21.05
N ASN A 771 -18.24 -13.03 20.21
CA ASN A 771 -18.26 -14.43 20.66
C ASN A 771 -17.03 -14.87 21.46
N GLU A 772 -15.96 -14.07 21.44
CA GLU A 772 -14.85 -14.17 22.38
C GLU A 772 -14.51 -12.76 22.91
N ALA A 773 -14.22 -12.64 24.20
CA ALA A 773 -13.90 -11.36 24.81
C ALA A 773 -12.52 -10.82 24.33
N PRO A 774 -12.33 -9.49 24.20
CA PRO A 774 -11.05 -8.92 23.81
C PRO A 774 -9.91 -9.30 24.79
N LYS A 775 -8.73 -9.58 24.23
CA LYS A 775 -7.57 -10.12 24.95
C LYS A 775 -6.46 -9.08 25.12
N VAL A 776 -5.64 -9.24 26.16
CA VAL A 776 -4.41 -8.46 26.32
C VAL A 776 -3.19 -9.29 25.92
N ALA A 777 -2.49 -8.83 24.89
CA ALA A 777 -1.15 -9.29 24.55
C ALA A 777 -0.10 -8.43 25.26
N VAL A 778 1.07 -9.00 25.58
CA VAL A 778 2.18 -8.25 26.16
C VAL A 778 3.53 -8.76 25.65
N ASN A 779 4.43 -7.83 25.35
CA ASN A 779 5.83 -8.16 25.07
C ASN A 779 6.58 -8.39 26.40
N TRP A 780 7.36 -9.48 26.48
CA TRP A 780 8.17 -9.87 27.65
C TRP A 780 9.56 -10.33 27.20
N GLY A 781 10.54 -10.27 28.10
CA GLY A 781 11.84 -10.93 27.95
C GLY A 781 12.98 -10.01 27.53
N GLN A 782 12.82 -8.69 27.67
CA GLN A 782 13.88 -7.70 27.36
C GLN A 782 14.18 -6.75 28.53
N SER A 783 13.33 -6.73 29.56
CA SER A 783 13.49 -5.93 30.78
C SER A 783 13.83 -4.44 30.50
N LEU A 784 13.18 -3.79 29.52
CA LEU A 784 13.57 -2.47 29.03
C LEU A 784 13.53 -1.39 30.13
N ALA A 785 12.59 -1.48 31.08
CA ALA A 785 12.51 -0.59 32.23
C ALA A 785 13.77 -0.61 33.11
N ASN A 786 14.57 -1.69 33.10
CA ASN A 786 15.75 -1.85 33.94
C ASN A 786 16.78 -0.74 33.74
N ARG A 787 17.03 -0.33 32.49
CA ARG A 787 18.03 0.69 32.17
C ARG A 787 17.69 2.07 32.75
N ALA A 788 16.41 2.35 32.95
CA ALA A 788 15.93 3.63 33.47
C ALA A 788 15.63 3.60 34.98
N THR A 789 15.19 2.45 35.51
CA THR A 789 14.65 2.34 36.88
C THR A 789 15.43 1.41 37.81
N ARG A 790 16.30 0.57 37.26
CA ARG A 790 16.91 -0.63 37.90
C ARG A 790 15.92 -1.73 38.31
N TYR A 791 14.64 -1.62 37.94
CA TYR A 791 13.67 -2.71 38.10
C TYR A 791 14.07 -3.91 37.22
N GLN A 792 14.00 -5.13 37.75
CA GLN A 792 14.23 -6.36 36.99
C GLN A 792 12.88 -6.99 36.65
N GLU A 793 12.64 -7.23 35.36
CA GLU A 793 11.48 -7.98 34.85
C GLU A 793 11.42 -9.36 35.51
N GLY A 794 10.22 -9.79 35.94
CA GLY A 794 10.04 -11.09 36.58
C GLY A 794 10.13 -12.28 35.61
N SER A 795 10.07 -13.51 36.15
CA SER A 795 9.94 -14.70 35.31
C SER A 795 8.58 -14.71 34.59
N LEU A 796 8.51 -15.38 33.44
CA LEU A 796 7.30 -15.47 32.61
C LEU A 796 6.10 -16.03 33.41
N ARG A 797 6.30 -17.06 34.24
CA ARG A 797 5.30 -17.62 35.17
C ARG A 797 4.72 -16.58 36.12
N SER A 798 5.51 -15.60 36.58
CA SER A 798 5.03 -14.51 37.44
C SER A 798 4.08 -13.54 36.72
N TYR A 799 4.19 -13.41 35.40
CA TYR A 799 3.23 -12.68 34.56
C TYR A 799 2.02 -13.56 34.20
N CYS A 800 2.23 -14.84 33.94
CA CYS A 800 1.15 -15.78 33.62
C CYS A 800 0.16 -15.98 34.79
N GLN A 801 0.57 -15.77 36.04
CA GLN A 801 -0.32 -15.71 37.22
C GLN A 801 -1.24 -14.47 37.27
N ARG A 802 -0.92 -13.38 36.56
CA ARG A 802 -1.70 -12.12 36.61
C ARG A 802 -3.01 -12.26 35.82
N LYS A 803 -4.10 -11.63 36.28
CA LYS A 803 -5.39 -11.66 35.56
C LYS A 803 -5.34 -10.95 34.20
N ALA A 804 -4.60 -9.84 34.12
CA ALA A 804 -4.63 -8.92 32.98
C ALA A 804 -4.25 -9.53 31.62
N TYR A 805 -3.25 -10.41 31.59
CA TYR A 805 -2.59 -10.88 30.37
C TYR A 805 -3.11 -12.23 29.86
N ASP A 806 -3.23 -12.37 28.53
CA ASP A 806 -3.75 -13.57 27.84
C ASP A 806 -2.76 -14.15 26.80
N ILE A 807 -1.94 -13.29 26.19
CA ILE A 807 -0.96 -13.67 25.17
C ILE A 807 0.40 -13.06 25.55
N PHE A 808 1.45 -13.88 25.59
CA PHE A 808 2.82 -13.44 25.84
C PHE A 808 3.64 -13.55 24.55
N ILE A 809 4.40 -12.50 24.25
CA ILE A 809 5.33 -12.47 23.13
C ILE A 809 6.75 -12.40 23.73
N ILE A 810 7.47 -13.53 23.67
CA ILE A 810 8.86 -13.64 24.12
C ILE A 810 9.75 -12.95 23.10
N ASN A 811 10.49 -11.93 23.53
CA ASN A 811 11.44 -11.21 22.71
C ASN A 811 12.89 -11.56 23.12
N THR A 812 13.78 -11.93 22.19
CA THR A 812 13.56 -12.12 20.76
C THR A 812 14.59 -13.06 20.11
N LEU A 813 14.25 -13.60 18.95
CA LEU A 813 15.18 -14.21 17.99
C LEU A 813 15.74 -13.10 17.09
N ASP A 814 16.99 -12.69 17.36
CA ASP A 814 17.58 -11.48 16.77
C ASP A 814 18.42 -11.73 15.51
N VAL A 815 18.88 -12.95 15.23
CA VAL A 815 19.54 -13.31 13.95
C VAL A 815 18.95 -14.60 13.40
N PHE A 816 18.45 -14.58 12.16
CA PHE A 816 17.78 -15.73 11.54
C PHE A 816 18.74 -16.88 11.19
N PHE A 817 19.96 -16.55 10.77
CA PHE A 817 21.02 -17.50 10.42
C PHE A 817 22.35 -17.00 10.98
N ASP A 818 22.70 -17.40 12.21
CA ASP A 818 23.98 -17.01 12.81
C ASP A 818 25.06 -18.02 12.43
N GLN A 819 26.04 -17.57 11.63
CA GLN A 819 27.18 -18.40 11.20
C GLN A 819 28.14 -18.77 12.34
N GLN A 820 27.99 -18.15 13.52
CA GLN A 820 28.74 -18.55 14.72
C GLN A 820 28.18 -19.85 15.33
N ASN A 821 26.91 -20.16 15.07
CA ASN A 821 26.30 -21.43 15.47
C ASN A 821 26.50 -22.48 14.36
N GLN A 822 26.84 -23.70 14.77
CA GLN A 822 26.84 -24.87 13.89
C GLN A 822 25.46 -25.04 13.21
N ASP A 823 25.50 -25.55 11.98
CA ASP A 823 24.36 -25.74 11.07
C ASP A 823 23.58 -24.45 10.72
N GLY A 824 24.07 -23.28 11.17
CA GLY A 824 23.49 -21.97 10.92
C GLY A 824 22.25 -21.67 11.77
N LEU A 825 22.15 -22.24 12.98
CA LEU A 825 21.02 -22.00 13.89
C LEU A 825 20.88 -20.50 14.26
N PRO A 826 19.65 -20.02 14.51
CA PRO A 826 19.40 -18.61 14.84
C PRO A 826 20.03 -18.19 16.17
N SER A 827 20.26 -16.88 16.34
CA SER A 827 20.62 -16.25 17.62
C SER A 827 19.37 -15.93 18.43
N LEU A 828 19.46 -16.10 19.76
CA LEU A 828 18.43 -15.70 20.72
C LEU A 828 19.02 -14.68 21.70
N ASN A 829 18.24 -13.64 22.00
CA ASN A 829 18.58 -12.61 22.96
C ASN A 829 17.37 -12.35 23.86
N LEU A 830 17.42 -12.82 25.10
CA LEU A 830 16.35 -12.71 26.11
C LEU A 830 16.72 -11.74 27.25
N GLY A 831 17.54 -10.72 26.96
CA GLY A 831 17.85 -9.63 27.88
C GLY A 831 18.63 -10.06 29.11
N LEU A 832 17.94 -10.16 30.26
CA LEU A 832 18.49 -10.63 31.54
C LEU A 832 18.07 -12.07 31.88
N HIS A 833 17.22 -12.68 31.07
CA HIS A 833 16.70 -14.04 31.27
C HIS A 833 17.54 -15.06 30.50
N CYS A 834 17.54 -16.31 30.96
CA CYS A 834 18.25 -17.43 30.35
C CYS A 834 19.78 -17.27 30.22
N ASN A 835 20.50 -17.67 31.27
CA ASN A 835 21.97 -17.65 31.30
C ASN A 835 22.64 -18.88 30.65
N GLY A 836 21.86 -19.87 30.21
CA GLY A 836 22.36 -21.11 29.62
C GLY A 836 22.63 -21.01 28.10
N LYS A 837 23.62 -21.77 27.63
CA LYS A 837 23.93 -21.98 26.20
C LYS A 837 24.13 -23.46 25.92
N PHE A 838 23.92 -23.88 24.67
CA PHE A 838 24.23 -25.26 24.30
C PHE A 838 25.75 -25.49 24.23
N PRO A 839 26.26 -26.65 24.69
CA PRO A 839 27.68 -26.98 24.61
C PRO A 839 28.11 -27.25 23.17
N GLY A 840 29.39 -27.01 22.87
CA GLY A 840 29.95 -27.09 21.52
C GLY A 840 29.83 -25.76 20.76
N ASN A 841 29.69 -25.85 19.43
CA ASN A 841 29.74 -24.69 18.53
C ASN A 841 28.39 -23.96 18.46
N TYR A 842 27.82 -23.55 19.60
CA TYR A 842 26.53 -22.85 19.69
C TYR A 842 26.60 -21.57 20.57
N PRO A 843 27.51 -20.62 20.28
CA PRO A 843 27.79 -19.47 21.14
C PRO A 843 26.65 -18.45 21.26
N THR A 844 25.65 -18.45 20.38
CA THR A 844 24.49 -17.54 20.43
C THR A 844 23.13 -18.24 20.50
N TYR A 845 23.08 -19.58 20.44
CA TYR A 845 21.86 -20.35 20.68
C TYR A 845 21.73 -20.71 22.17
N LEU A 846 20.74 -20.10 22.83
CA LEU A 846 20.51 -20.21 24.27
C LEU A 846 19.85 -21.54 24.67
N LYS A 847 20.06 -21.96 25.93
CA LYS A 847 19.43 -23.12 26.57
C LYS A 847 18.70 -22.66 27.83
N CYS A 848 17.37 -22.69 27.80
CA CYS A 848 16.49 -21.93 28.69
C CYS A 848 15.50 -22.83 29.44
N ASP A 849 16.03 -23.77 30.20
CA ASP A 849 15.24 -24.81 30.91
C ASP A 849 14.18 -24.21 31.85
N GLU A 850 14.48 -23.11 32.52
CA GLU A 850 13.54 -22.37 33.38
C GLU A 850 12.35 -21.79 32.57
N ILE A 851 12.58 -21.38 31.33
CA ILE A 851 11.56 -20.83 30.45
C ILE A 851 10.68 -21.95 29.85
N GLU A 852 11.22 -23.17 29.68
CA GLU A 852 10.42 -24.35 29.29
C GLU A 852 9.30 -24.64 30.31
N GLU A 853 9.60 -24.64 31.61
CA GLU A 853 8.58 -24.82 32.65
C GLU A 853 7.58 -23.67 32.69
N ASP A 854 8.06 -22.44 32.57
CA ASP A 854 7.20 -21.26 32.61
C ASP A 854 6.24 -21.23 31.40
N ILE A 855 6.68 -21.55 30.17
CA ILE A 855 5.82 -21.68 28.98
C ILE A 855 4.68 -22.67 29.23
N LYS A 856 5.01 -23.87 29.70
CA LYS A 856 4.04 -24.94 29.98
C LYS A 856 3.02 -24.48 31.03
N PHE A 857 3.49 -23.83 32.10
CA PHE A 857 2.62 -23.26 33.13
C PHE A 857 1.69 -22.15 32.58
N CYS A 858 2.13 -21.34 31.62
CA CYS A 858 1.26 -20.35 30.96
C CYS A 858 0.15 -21.04 30.15
N GLN A 859 0.50 -22.08 29.40
CA GLN A 859 -0.44 -22.88 28.60
C GLN A 859 -1.45 -23.63 29.48
N GLU A 860 -1.03 -24.18 30.63
CA GLU A 860 -1.91 -24.72 31.69
C GLU A 860 -2.90 -23.69 32.26
N LYS A 861 -2.60 -22.38 32.15
CA LYS A 861 -3.51 -21.28 32.52
C LYS A 861 -4.34 -20.77 31.34
N ASN A 862 -4.39 -21.51 30.24
CA ASN A 862 -5.06 -21.15 28.99
C ASN A 862 -4.55 -19.82 28.40
N LYS A 863 -3.22 -19.61 28.45
CA LYS A 863 -2.55 -18.41 27.93
C LYS A 863 -1.57 -18.80 26.85
N LYS A 864 -1.57 -18.04 25.75
CA LYS A 864 -0.72 -18.33 24.59
C LYS A 864 0.67 -17.74 24.76
N VAL A 865 1.70 -18.46 24.29
CA VAL A 865 3.08 -17.98 24.28
C VAL A 865 3.68 -18.06 22.88
N LEU A 866 4.10 -16.91 22.35
CA LEU A 866 4.66 -16.73 21.01
C LEU A 866 6.13 -16.34 21.09
N LEU A 867 6.97 -16.76 20.14
CA LEU A 867 8.34 -16.24 19.97
C LEU A 867 8.37 -15.13 18.94
N SER A 868 8.96 -13.98 19.29
CA SER A 868 9.18 -12.85 18.40
C SER A 868 10.43 -13.03 17.53
N LEU A 869 10.30 -12.75 16.24
CA LEU A 869 11.38 -12.68 15.26
C LEU A 869 11.72 -11.21 14.97
N GLY A 870 13.01 -10.86 15.00
CA GLY A 870 13.46 -9.47 14.87
C GLY A 870 13.63 -8.83 16.23
N GLY A 871 12.84 -7.80 16.55
CA GLY A 871 12.77 -7.13 17.86
C GLY A 871 14.00 -6.29 18.27
N GLY A 872 15.20 -6.86 18.14
CA GLY A 872 16.49 -6.23 18.41
C GLY A 872 17.04 -5.42 17.22
N SER A 873 18.28 -4.93 17.34
CA SER A 873 18.92 -4.01 16.39
C SER A 873 19.70 -4.67 15.22
N ARG A 874 19.43 -5.95 14.95
CA ARG A 874 20.17 -6.76 13.95
C ARG A 874 19.43 -6.82 12.62
N TRP A 875 20.15 -6.62 11.52
CA TRP A 875 19.59 -6.62 10.16
C TRP A 875 19.40 -8.05 9.65
N ASN A 876 18.17 -8.44 9.36
CA ASN A 876 17.80 -9.78 8.89
C ASN A 876 17.17 -9.75 7.49
N TYR A 877 17.35 -10.81 6.70
CA TYR A 877 16.76 -10.94 5.36
C TYR A 877 16.90 -12.37 4.84
N PHE A 878 16.23 -12.67 3.72
CA PHE A 878 16.45 -13.88 2.93
C PHE A 878 17.08 -13.49 1.58
N TYR A 879 18.07 -14.26 1.11
CA TYR A 879 18.64 -14.11 -0.23
C TYR A 879 17.70 -14.65 -1.31
N ASP A 880 17.05 -15.79 -1.05
CA ASP A 880 16.16 -16.50 -1.98
C ASP A 880 14.99 -17.22 -1.27
N SER A 881 14.02 -17.69 -2.06
CA SER A 881 12.84 -18.40 -1.55
C SER A 881 13.12 -19.76 -0.90
N ASN A 882 14.23 -20.43 -1.23
CA ASN A 882 14.62 -21.70 -0.61
C ASN A 882 15.20 -21.44 0.78
N GLN A 883 15.97 -20.37 0.97
CA GLN A 883 16.42 -19.94 2.29
C GLN A 883 15.23 -19.53 3.18
N ALA A 884 14.25 -18.82 2.63
CA ALA A 884 13.01 -18.47 3.33
C ALA A 884 12.25 -19.71 3.82
N LYS A 885 12.04 -20.70 2.93
CA LYS A 885 11.42 -22.01 3.27
C LYS A 885 12.25 -22.83 4.27
N LYS A 886 13.58 -22.82 4.14
CA LYS A 886 14.49 -23.44 5.10
C LYS A 886 14.33 -22.81 6.48
N PHE A 887 14.21 -21.48 6.58
CA PHE A 887 14.01 -20.82 7.87
C PHE A 887 12.67 -21.17 8.52
N ALA A 888 11.58 -21.24 7.75
CA ALA A 888 10.29 -21.73 8.23
C ALA A 888 10.41 -23.17 8.79
N THR A 889 11.13 -24.04 8.10
CA THR A 889 11.42 -25.42 8.54
C THR A 889 12.30 -25.46 9.80
N THR A 890 13.28 -24.57 9.92
CA THR A 890 14.11 -24.42 11.13
C THR A 890 13.27 -24.00 12.33
N LEU A 891 12.41 -22.97 12.21
CA LEU A 891 11.54 -22.54 13.30
C LEU A 891 10.56 -23.64 13.72
N TRP A 892 9.99 -24.35 12.74
CA TRP A 892 9.11 -25.49 12.98
C TRP A 892 9.75 -26.57 13.86
N ASN A 893 11.01 -26.93 13.55
CA ASN A 893 11.75 -27.97 14.27
C ASN A 893 12.31 -27.53 15.63
N LEU A 894 12.68 -26.24 15.78
CA LEU A 894 13.27 -25.71 17.02
C LEU A 894 12.25 -25.31 18.08
N PHE A 895 11.07 -24.82 17.70
CA PHE A 895 10.14 -24.12 18.61
C PHE A 895 8.68 -24.59 18.54
N LEU A 896 8.28 -25.29 17.49
CA LEU A 896 6.90 -25.71 17.25
C LEU A 896 6.80 -27.25 17.24
N GLY A 897 5.84 -27.83 16.52
CA GLY A 897 5.52 -29.27 16.52
C GLY A 897 6.50 -30.19 15.79
N GLY A 898 7.52 -29.63 15.13
CA GLY A 898 8.64 -30.39 14.57
C GLY A 898 9.64 -30.83 15.66
N SER A 899 10.79 -31.37 15.23
CA SER A 899 11.79 -31.92 16.15
C SER A 899 13.23 -31.54 15.78
N TYR A 900 14.03 -31.19 16.77
CA TYR A 900 15.49 -31.00 16.66
C TYR A 900 16.19 -31.53 17.92
N THR A 901 17.48 -31.87 17.81
CA THR A 901 18.26 -32.45 18.93
C THR A 901 18.57 -31.45 20.05
N ILE A 902 18.60 -30.16 19.72
CA ILE A 902 18.75 -29.05 20.66
C ILE A 902 17.65 -28.01 20.41
N ARG A 903 16.86 -27.71 21.44
CA ARG A 903 15.74 -26.75 21.41
C ARG A 903 15.90 -25.80 22.59
N ALA A 904 15.86 -24.49 22.35
CA ALA A 904 16.11 -23.49 23.40
C ALA A 904 15.16 -23.59 24.60
N PHE A 905 13.92 -24.00 24.36
CA PHE A 905 12.90 -24.26 25.38
C PHE A 905 12.60 -25.76 25.54
N GLY A 906 13.61 -26.60 25.27
CA GLY A 906 13.57 -28.05 25.35
C GLY A 906 12.32 -28.67 24.72
N SER A 907 11.49 -29.32 25.53
CA SER A 907 10.26 -30.01 25.07
C SER A 907 9.00 -29.13 25.05
N ALA A 908 9.08 -27.83 25.37
CA ALA A 908 7.97 -26.92 25.14
C ALA A 908 7.69 -26.74 23.63
N ILE A 909 6.41 -26.59 23.30
CA ILE A 909 5.90 -26.26 21.97
C ILE A 909 5.19 -24.92 22.12
N LEU A 910 5.61 -23.91 21.34
CA LEU A 910 5.00 -22.58 21.41
C LEU A 910 3.67 -22.55 20.67
N ASP A 911 2.76 -21.67 21.11
CA ASP A 911 1.48 -21.39 20.46
C ASP A 911 1.65 -20.71 19.08
N GLY A 912 2.85 -20.26 18.72
CA GLY A 912 3.10 -19.63 17.44
C GLY A 912 4.34 -18.72 17.38
N ILE A 913 4.38 -17.95 16.30
CA ILE A 913 5.49 -17.07 15.91
C ILE A 913 4.97 -15.66 15.66
N ASN A 914 5.61 -14.67 16.27
CA ASN A 914 5.37 -13.25 16.03
C ASN A 914 6.52 -12.62 15.21
N ILE A 915 6.21 -11.64 14.37
CA ILE A 915 7.19 -10.96 13.51
C ILE A 915 7.24 -9.47 13.86
N ASP A 916 8.31 -9.04 14.54
CA ASP A 916 8.58 -7.65 14.93
C ASP A 916 9.80 -7.14 14.14
N PHE A 917 9.61 -6.99 12.82
CA PHE A 917 10.71 -6.87 11.86
C PHE A 917 11.28 -5.43 11.74
N ARG A 918 11.95 -4.98 12.81
CA ARG A 918 12.45 -3.60 12.96
C ARG A 918 13.75 -3.27 12.22
N TYR A 919 14.54 -4.27 11.79
CA TYR A 919 15.74 -4.08 10.96
C TYR A 919 15.91 -5.25 9.98
N GLY A 920 15.98 -4.96 8.67
CA GLY A 920 16.01 -5.99 7.64
C GLY A 920 15.35 -5.62 6.32
N GLU A 921 15.30 -6.59 5.39
CA GLU A 921 14.65 -6.51 4.08
C GLU A 921 13.46 -7.47 3.96
N GLY A 922 12.37 -7.04 3.34
CA GLY A 922 11.12 -7.80 3.21
C GLY A 922 11.09 -8.87 2.11
N PHE A 923 12.20 -9.11 1.39
CA PHE A 923 12.23 -10.08 0.29
C PHE A 923 11.97 -11.52 0.77
N TRP A 924 11.24 -12.28 -0.05
CA TRP A 924 10.87 -13.69 0.18
C TRP A 924 10.09 -13.99 1.46
N PHE A 925 9.60 -12.97 2.17
CA PHE A 925 8.72 -13.16 3.32
C PHE A 925 7.40 -13.83 2.96
N ASN A 926 6.89 -13.68 1.73
CA ASN A 926 5.71 -14.40 1.27
C ASN A 926 5.92 -15.92 1.37
N GLU A 927 7.03 -16.41 0.83
CA GLU A 927 7.38 -17.82 0.79
C GLU A 927 7.73 -18.37 2.18
N PHE A 928 8.34 -17.56 3.04
CA PHE A 928 8.51 -17.88 4.47
C PHE A 928 7.15 -18.08 5.18
N ILE A 929 6.22 -17.14 5.02
CA ILE A 929 4.89 -17.19 5.66
C ILE A 929 4.04 -18.34 5.12
N ILE A 930 4.03 -18.54 3.80
CA ILE A 930 3.32 -19.66 3.15
C ILE A 930 3.84 -21.01 3.67
N GLU A 931 5.16 -21.19 3.73
CA GLU A 931 5.75 -22.46 4.18
C GLU A 931 5.59 -22.67 5.69
N LEU A 932 5.75 -21.63 6.51
CA LEU A 932 5.52 -21.72 7.95
C LEU A 932 4.06 -22.09 8.25
N ARG A 933 3.10 -21.49 7.54
CA ARG A 933 1.68 -21.85 7.65
C ARG A 933 1.43 -23.29 7.18
N ARG A 934 2.00 -23.70 6.04
CA ARG A 934 1.90 -25.08 5.50
C ARG A 934 2.45 -26.12 6.47
N LEU A 935 3.49 -25.79 7.24
CA LEU A 935 4.05 -26.66 8.29
C LEU A 935 3.13 -26.70 9.51
N MET A 936 2.68 -25.54 10.01
CA MET A 936 1.73 -25.44 11.13
C MET A 936 0.43 -26.21 10.86
N ASP A 937 -0.18 -26.01 9.69
CA ASP A 937 -1.46 -26.62 9.30
C ASP A 937 -1.34 -28.15 9.06
N SER A 938 -0.11 -28.68 9.00
CA SER A 938 0.13 -30.13 8.85
C SER A 938 0.08 -30.91 10.18
N ASP A 939 0.06 -30.22 11.32
CA ASP A 939 0.00 -30.83 12.64
C ASP A 939 -1.37 -30.64 13.29
N ASN A 940 -2.26 -31.61 13.08
CA ASN A 940 -3.63 -31.60 13.61
C ASN A 940 -3.74 -31.72 15.15
N ARG A 941 -2.62 -31.78 15.89
CA ARG A 941 -2.59 -31.88 17.37
C ARG A 941 -2.51 -30.52 18.06
N HIS A 942 -2.26 -29.43 17.33
CA HIS A 942 -2.04 -28.10 17.90
C HIS A 942 -2.48 -26.96 16.97
N SER A 943 -2.95 -25.84 17.56
CA SER A 943 -3.46 -24.69 16.80
C SER A 943 -2.50 -23.51 16.85
N TYR A 944 -1.53 -23.50 15.92
CA TYR A 944 -0.47 -22.49 15.87
C TYR A 944 -0.89 -21.16 15.25
N MET A 945 -0.31 -20.07 15.77
CA MET A 945 -0.50 -18.71 15.28
C MET A 945 0.72 -18.17 14.52
N ILE A 946 0.46 -17.36 13.49
CA ILE A 946 1.42 -16.47 12.85
C ILE A 946 0.91 -15.04 13.02
N THR A 947 1.69 -14.21 13.70
CA THR A 947 1.34 -12.81 13.98
C THR A 947 2.47 -11.86 13.57
N SER A 948 2.19 -10.56 13.51
CA SER A 948 3.23 -9.54 13.36
C SER A 948 2.91 -8.33 14.24
N SER A 949 3.95 -7.59 14.67
CA SER A 949 3.82 -6.37 15.46
C SER A 949 4.33 -5.12 14.71
N PRO A 950 3.73 -4.74 13.58
CA PRO A 950 4.19 -3.62 12.76
C PRO A 950 3.92 -2.26 13.42
N GLU A 951 4.66 -1.24 13.01
CA GLU A 951 4.32 0.17 13.26
C GLU A 951 3.01 0.57 12.58
N CYS A 952 2.29 1.56 13.11
CA CYS A 952 0.98 1.97 12.59
C CYS A 952 1.01 2.61 11.18
N ILE A 953 2.17 2.94 10.61
CA ILE A 953 2.26 3.42 9.22
C ILE A 953 1.76 2.33 8.26
N TYR A 954 0.77 2.69 7.42
CA TYR A 954 0.17 1.80 6.44
C TYR A 954 0.41 2.30 4.99
N PRO A 955 0.83 1.43 4.05
CA PRO A 955 1.23 0.03 4.28
C PRO A 955 2.54 -0.01 5.08
N SER A 956 2.77 -1.09 5.84
CA SER A 956 4.03 -1.22 6.59
C SER A 956 5.22 -1.15 5.63
N TRP A 957 6.14 -0.23 5.90
CA TRP A 957 7.18 0.17 4.97
C TRP A 957 8.23 -0.92 4.67
N ARG A 958 8.27 -2.03 5.44
CA ARG A 958 9.01 -3.26 5.09
C ARG A 958 8.13 -4.39 4.60
N LEU A 959 7.13 -4.78 5.39
CA LEU A 959 6.35 -6.02 5.19
C LEU A 959 4.94 -5.78 4.65
N GLY A 960 4.59 -4.54 4.29
CA GLY A 960 3.27 -4.18 3.76
C GLY A 960 2.88 -4.98 2.52
N LYS A 961 3.84 -5.27 1.63
CA LYS A 961 3.62 -6.19 0.50
C LYS A 961 3.18 -7.57 1.00
N THR A 962 3.91 -8.16 1.95
CA THR A 962 3.59 -9.44 2.58
C THR A 962 2.22 -9.44 3.27
N PHE A 963 1.90 -8.37 3.99
CA PHE A 963 0.60 -8.22 4.68
C PHE A 963 -0.58 -8.04 3.72
N ILE A 964 -0.35 -7.57 2.48
CA ILE A 964 -1.36 -7.47 1.44
C ILE A 964 -1.47 -8.78 0.64
N GLU A 965 -0.34 -9.37 0.22
CA GLU A 965 -0.32 -10.52 -0.70
C GLU A 965 -0.53 -11.88 -0.02
N VAL A 966 -0.04 -12.05 1.21
CA VAL A 966 -0.20 -13.28 2.02
C VAL A 966 -0.73 -13.00 3.43
N GLY A 967 -1.29 -11.81 3.65
CA GLY A 967 -1.95 -11.44 4.91
C GLY A 967 -3.02 -12.43 5.35
N ASP A 968 -3.58 -13.21 4.41
CA ASP A 968 -4.60 -14.21 4.70
C ASP A 968 -4.10 -15.42 5.53
N LYS A 969 -2.77 -15.58 5.65
CA LYS A 969 -2.07 -16.64 6.40
C LYS A 969 -1.69 -16.24 7.85
N PHE A 970 -1.86 -14.97 8.20
CA PHE A 970 -1.68 -14.45 9.56
C PHE A 970 -3.00 -14.54 10.36
N ASP A 971 -2.92 -14.76 11.66
CA ASP A 971 -4.08 -14.73 12.56
C ASP A 971 -4.35 -13.33 13.09
N ALA A 972 -3.27 -12.61 13.46
CA ALA A 972 -3.38 -11.27 14.06
C ALA A 972 -2.21 -10.33 13.74
N PHE A 973 -2.52 -9.03 13.72
CA PHE A 973 -1.55 -7.94 13.67
C PHE A 973 -1.61 -7.10 14.95
N PHE A 974 -0.54 -7.11 15.75
CA PHE A 974 -0.37 -6.27 16.93
C PHE A 974 0.21 -4.90 16.52
N VAL A 975 -0.61 -4.08 15.87
CA VAL A 975 -0.21 -2.81 15.26
C VAL A 975 0.14 -1.80 16.34
N LYS A 976 1.40 -1.34 16.38
CA LYS A 976 1.93 -0.38 17.36
C LYS A 976 1.52 1.04 16.98
N PHE A 977 0.52 1.58 17.67
CA PHE A 977 0.04 2.96 17.53
C PHE A 977 0.85 3.91 18.42
N THR A 978 2.17 3.89 18.24
CA THR A 978 3.14 4.73 18.95
C THR A 978 4.27 5.18 18.03
N ASP A 979 4.95 6.24 18.43
CA ASP A 979 6.21 6.77 17.89
C ASP A 979 6.17 7.15 16.40
N ASN A 980 4.95 7.39 15.91
CA ASN A 980 4.57 7.86 14.58
C ASN A 980 3.28 8.69 14.71
N ASP A 981 2.97 9.54 13.73
CA ASP A 981 1.80 10.44 13.74
C ASP A 981 0.43 9.73 13.86
N CYS A 982 0.38 8.40 13.73
CA CYS A 982 -0.82 7.58 13.91
C CYS A 982 -1.11 7.14 15.36
N PHE A 983 -0.44 7.71 16.37
CA PHE A 983 -0.74 7.48 17.78
C PHE A 983 -2.18 7.91 18.16
N PHE A 984 -2.77 7.25 19.17
CA PHE A 984 -4.22 7.37 19.50
C PHE A 984 -4.74 8.80 19.65
N ASP A 985 -4.00 9.66 20.38
CA ASP A 985 -4.45 11.02 20.67
C ASP A 985 -4.30 11.99 19.47
N ASN A 986 -3.63 11.58 18.38
CA ASN A 986 -3.88 12.17 17.05
C ASN A 986 -5.04 11.44 16.39
N GLU A 987 -6.27 11.81 16.76
CA GLU A 987 -7.47 11.06 16.36
C GLU A 987 -7.60 10.83 14.85
N LYS A 988 -7.17 11.78 14.01
CA LYS A 988 -7.22 11.61 12.55
C LYS A 988 -6.18 10.60 12.08
N GLY A 989 -4.91 10.76 12.51
CA GLY A 989 -3.83 9.84 12.16
C GLY A 989 -4.11 8.40 12.63
N PHE A 990 -4.70 8.26 13.82
CA PHE A 990 -5.14 6.98 14.36
C PHE A 990 -6.28 6.37 13.55
N LYS A 991 -7.38 7.08 13.28
CA LYS A 991 -8.53 6.59 12.50
C LYS A 991 -8.10 6.21 11.07
N ASP A 992 -7.41 7.12 10.36
CA ASP A 992 -6.88 6.92 9.01
C ASP A 992 -5.93 5.71 8.89
N SER A 993 -5.26 5.30 9.98
CA SER A 993 -4.38 4.13 10.04
C SER A 993 -5.15 2.87 10.39
N LEU A 994 -5.92 2.91 11.48
CA LEU A 994 -6.66 1.77 12.02
C LEU A 994 -7.64 1.19 11.01
N GLU A 995 -8.36 2.01 10.25
CA GLU A 995 -9.28 1.55 9.20
C GLU A 995 -8.56 0.76 8.09
N LYS A 996 -7.34 1.19 7.70
CA LYS A 996 -6.52 0.49 6.71
C LYS A 996 -6.01 -0.84 7.24
N TRP A 997 -5.58 -0.90 8.50
CA TRP A 997 -5.20 -2.16 9.15
C TRP A 997 -6.40 -3.11 9.31
N LEU A 998 -7.59 -2.60 9.66
CA LEU A 998 -8.83 -3.37 9.76
C LEU A 998 -9.34 -3.88 8.39
N SER A 999 -8.86 -3.33 7.27
CA SER A 999 -9.21 -3.83 5.93
C SER A 999 -8.56 -5.20 5.62
N LEU A 1000 -7.35 -5.46 6.13
CA LEU A 1000 -6.64 -6.73 5.94
C LEU A 1000 -7.33 -7.87 6.70
N LYS A 1001 -7.33 -9.10 6.18
CA LYS A 1001 -8.06 -10.26 6.76
C LYS A 1001 -7.83 -10.49 8.27
N PRO A 1002 -6.59 -10.42 8.82
CA PRO A 1002 -6.31 -10.77 10.22
C PRO A 1002 -7.05 -9.92 11.27
N VAL A 1003 -7.02 -10.39 12.51
CA VAL A 1003 -7.52 -9.65 13.67
C VAL A 1003 -6.50 -8.58 14.08
N VAL A 1004 -6.93 -7.34 14.25
CA VAL A 1004 -6.04 -6.23 14.67
C VAL A 1004 -6.04 -6.12 16.20
N TYR A 1005 -4.87 -5.97 16.80
CA TYR A 1005 -4.72 -5.54 18.19
C TYR A 1005 -4.07 -4.15 18.19
N ILE A 1006 -4.58 -3.27 19.05
CA ILE A 1006 -4.05 -1.91 19.19
C ILE A 1006 -2.89 -1.96 20.19
N GLY A 1007 -1.66 -1.79 19.68
CA GLY A 1007 -0.44 -1.76 20.47
C GLY A 1007 -0.18 -0.38 21.09
N LEU A 1008 -0.05 -0.35 22.41
CA LEU A 1008 0.18 0.83 23.23
C LEU A 1008 1.45 0.67 24.07
N PRO A 1009 2.17 1.76 24.39
CA PRO A 1009 3.23 1.72 25.39
C PRO A 1009 2.63 1.47 26.79
N SER A 1010 3.24 0.59 27.59
CA SER A 1010 2.80 0.28 28.96
C SER A 1010 3.01 1.43 29.95
N SER A 1011 3.84 2.42 29.60
CA SER A 1011 4.13 3.59 30.43
C SER A 1011 4.48 4.82 29.58
N PRO A 1012 4.41 6.04 30.14
CA PRO A 1012 4.92 7.27 29.49
C PRO A 1012 6.42 7.25 29.15
N GLN A 1013 7.16 6.23 29.56
CA GLN A 1013 8.60 6.07 29.32
C GLN A 1013 8.93 4.86 28.42
N ALA A 1014 7.92 4.10 28.01
CA ALA A 1014 8.08 2.98 27.07
C ALA A 1014 8.08 3.41 25.59
N SER A 1015 7.49 4.57 25.28
CA SER A 1015 7.55 5.25 23.98
C SER A 1015 8.68 6.29 23.93
N TYR A 1016 9.11 6.69 22.73
CA TYR A 1016 10.09 7.75 22.53
C TYR A 1016 9.50 9.13 22.87
N ASN A 1017 8.24 9.38 22.47
CA ASN A 1017 7.46 10.53 22.89
C ASN A 1017 6.43 10.12 23.95
N ARG A 1018 6.48 10.78 25.11
CA ARG A 1018 5.60 10.50 26.26
C ARG A 1018 4.12 10.79 25.98
N LEU A 1019 3.82 11.65 25.01
CA LEU A 1019 2.45 11.98 24.60
C LEU A 1019 1.76 10.84 23.83
N HIS A 1020 2.49 9.78 23.45
CA HIS A 1020 1.90 8.60 22.82
C HIS A 1020 1.33 7.59 23.85
N PHE A 1021 1.50 7.84 25.16
CA PHE A 1021 0.92 7.01 26.22
C PHE A 1021 -0.54 7.38 26.51
N VAL A 1022 -1.45 6.45 26.23
CA VAL A 1022 -2.89 6.60 26.48
C VAL A 1022 -3.17 6.48 27.97
N THR A 1023 -3.48 7.61 28.64
CA THR A 1023 -3.81 7.59 30.07
C THR A 1023 -5.04 6.72 30.38
N PRO A 1024 -5.21 6.16 31.60
CA PRO A 1024 -6.39 5.37 31.95
C PRO A 1024 -7.74 6.05 31.68
N LYS A 1025 -7.82 7.38 31.79
CA LYS A 1025 -9.02 8.15 31.42
C LYS A 1025 -9.30 8.14 29.90
N ARG A 1026 -8.28 8.06 29.05
CA ARG A 1026 -8.41 7.94 27.58
C ARG A 1026 -8.57 6.49 27.12
N LEU A 1027 -8.20 5.50 27.94
CA LEU A 1027 -8.51 4.08 27.66
C LEU A 1027 -10.02 3.82 27.58
N GLU A 1028 -10.83 4.51 28.37
CA GLU A 1028 -12.30 4.42 28.29
C GLU A 1028 -12.80 4.80 26.88
N THR A 1029 -12.35 5.94 26.35
CA THR A 1029 -12.66 6.40 24.98
C THR A 1029 -12.14 5.45 23.90
N LEU A 1030 -10.90 4.97 24.04
CA LEU A 1030 -10.33 3.96 23.13
C LEU A 1030 -11.19 2.69 23.11
N PHE A 1031 -11.70 2.28 24.27
CA PHE A 1031 -12.49 1.07 24.42
C PHE A 1031 -13.90 1.22 23.83
N SER A 1032 -14.62 2.29 24.17
CA SER A 1032 -15.98 2.55 23.67
C SER A 1032 -16.02 2.77 22.16
N ASP A 1033 -15.14 3.63 21.65
CA ASP A 1033 -15.27 4.17 20.30
C ASP A 1033 -14.69 3.22 19.24
N PHE A 1034 -13.81 2.30 19.67
CA PHE A 1034 -13.08 1.38 18.79
C PHE A 1034 -13.18 -0.08 19.24
N VAL A 1035 -12.61 -0.46 20.39
CA VAL A 1035 -12.40 -1.89 20.74
C VAL A 1035 -13.71 -2.67 20.92
N GLN A 1036 -14.75 -2.02 21.44
CA GLN A 1036 -16.12 -2.57 21.45
C GLN A 1036 -16.79 -2.51 20.07
N LYS A 1037 -16.58 -1.42 19.32
CA LYS A 1037 -17.29 -1.10 18.07
C LYS A 1037 -16.87 -1.94 16.86
N TYR A 1038 -15.61 -2.35 16.77
CA TYR A 1038 -15.09 -3.12 15.64
C TYR A 1038 -14.83 -4.58 16.05
N ASP A 1039 -15.56 -5.52 15.46
CA ASP A 1039 -15.40 -6.97 15.72
C ASP A 1039 -13.98 -7.46 15.47
N LYS A 1040 -13.34 -6.94 14.41
CA LYS A 1040 -11.97 -7.29 14.02
C LYS A 1040 -10.88 -6.72 14.93
N ILE A 1041 -11.21 -5.96 15.98
CA ILE A 1041 -10.25 -5.61 17.03
C ILE A 1041 -10.23 -6.73 18.08
N GLY A 1042 -9.16 -7.52 18.12
CA GLY A 1042 -8.97 -8.62 19.07
C GLY A 1042 -8.60 -8.18 20.48
N GLY A 1043 -8.19 -6.93 20.65
CA GLY A 1043 -7.86 -6.33 21.94
C GLY A 1043 -6.65 -5.40 21.88
N ILE A 1044 -5.81 -5.43 22.91
CA ILE A 1044 -4.68 -4.51 23.12
C ILE A 1044 -3.36 -5.29 23.17
N LEU A 1045 -2.29 -4.74 22.60
CA LEU A 1045 -0.90 -5.13 22.91
C LEU A 1045 -0.29 -4.09 23.86
N LEU A 1046 0.45 -4.53 24.86
CA LEU A 1046 1.20 -3.68 25.79
C LEU A 1046 2.73 -3.89 25.64
N ASP A 1047 3.43 -2.78 25.35
CA ASP A 1047 4.88 -2.70 25.19
C ASP A 1047 5.51 -1.95 26.37
N ASP A 1048 6.12 -2.57 27.38
CA ASP A 1048 6.26 -4.01 27.64
C ASP A 1048 5.91 -4.36 29.11
N ALA A 1049 6.03 -5.63 29.48
CA ALA A 1049 5.71 -6.15 30.81
C ALA A 1049 6.53 -5.52 31.96
N SER A 1050 7.79 -5.16 31.72
CA SER A 1050 8.67 -4.49 32.69
C SER A 1050 8.31 -3.02 32.88
N TRP A 1051 7.82 -2.36 31.84
CA TRP A 1051 7.31 -0.98 31.92
C TRP A 1051 5.93 -0.89 32.59
N ASP A 1052 5.09 -1.91 32.46
CA ASP A 1052 3.83 -2.03 33.20
C ASP A 1052 4.06 -2.17 34.73
N ASP A 1053 5.05 -2.97 35.13
CA ASP A 1053 5.37 -3.17 36.55
C ASP A 1053 5.83 -1.89 37.29
N VAL A 1054 6.45 -0.95 36.59
CA VAL A 1054 6.84 0.35 37.17
C VAL A 1054 5.79 1.44 36.98
N ASN A 1055 4.73 1.19 36.19
CA ASN A 1055 3.64 2.15 35.95
C ASN A 1055 2.44 1.91 36.89
N MET A 1056 2.66 2.19 38.17
CA MET A 1056 1.65 2.05 39.21
C MET A 1056 0.74 3.28 39.32
N VAL A 1057 -0.43 3.25 38.68
CA VAL A 1057 -1.44 4.32 38.75
C VAL A 1057 -2.45 3.99 39.86
N ALA A 1058 -2.52 4.87 40.88
CA ALA A 1058 -3.39 4.72 42.05
C ALA A 1058 -3.31 3.34 42.75
N GLY A 1059 -2.11 2.75 42.79
CA GLY A 1059 -1.86 1.44 43.43
C GLY A 1059 -2.20 0.22 42.58
N ARG A 1060 -2.59 0.39 41.31
CA ARG A 1060 -2.82 -0.67 40.31
C ARG A 1060 -1.84 -0.53 39.13
N ARG A 1061 -1.57 -1.61 38.40
CA ARG A 1061 -0.78 -1.53 37.15
C ARG A 1061 -1.63 -0.99 36.02
N TYR A 1062 -0.98 -0.48 34.97
CA TYR A 1062 -1.68 -0.04 33.76
C TYR A 1062 -2.47 -1.19 33.09
N SER A 1063 -1.88 -2.38 33.02
CA SER A 1063 -2.51 -3.61 32.54
C SER A 1063 -3.75 -4.01 33.34
N ASP A 1064 -3.85 -3.67 34.63
CA ASP A 1064 -5.04 -3.93 35.44
C ASP A 1064 -6.24 -3.05 35.02
N TYR A 1065 -6.01 -1.83 34.51
CA TYR A 1065 -7.08 -0.99 33.96
C TYR A 1065 -7.52 -1.48 32.58
N VAL A 1066 -6.55 -1.83 31.72
CA VAL A 1066 -6.84 -2.43 30.40
C VAL A 1066 -7.64 -3.72 30.57
N GLY A 1067 -7.21 -4.62 31.45
CA GLY A 1067 -7.87 -5.89 31.71
C GLY A 1067 -9.30 -5.74 32.27
N GLU A 1068 -9.52 -4.77 33.17
CA GLU A 1068 -10.85 -4.47 33.70
C GLU A 1068 -11.81 -3.94 32.63
N LEU A 1069 -11.35 -3.03 31.76
CA LEU A 1069 -12.15 -2.52 30.64
C LEU A 1069 -12.50 -3.64 29.64
N LEU A 1070 -11.51 -4.41 29.18
CA LEU A 1070 -11.75 -5.47 28.19
C LEU A 1070 -12.62 -6.61 28.72
N ARG A 1071 -12.50 -6.94 30.03
CA ARG A 1071 -13.06 -8.17 30.63
C ARG A 1071 -13.60 -7.92 32.05
N PRO A 1072 -14.60 -7.04 32.23
CA PRO A 1072 -15.06 -6.61 33.56
C PRO A 1072 -15.46 -7.77 34.45
N LEU A 1073 -16.12 -8.81 33.92
CA LEU A 1073 -16.53 -10.00 34.68
C LEU A 1073 -15.38 -10.75 35.36
N VAL A 1074 -14.13 -10.63 34.86
CA VAL A 1074 -12.92 -11.22 35.48
C VAL A 1074 -12.44 -10.42 36.69
N TYR A 1075 -12.86 -9.16 36.79
CA TYR A 1075 -12.50 -8.19 37.82
C TYR A 1075 -13.64 -7.95 38.83
N THR A 1076 -14.91 -8.00 38.41
CA THR A 1076 -16.08 -7.69 39.25
C THR A 1076 -16.60 -8.86 40.11
N THR A 1077 -16.06 -10.07 40.00
CA THR A 1077 -16.39 -11.17 40.94
C THR A 1077 -15.97 -10.79 42.36
N PRO A 1078 -16.89 -10.61 43.32
CA PRO A 1078 -16.50 -10.31 44.69
C PRO A 1078 -15.90 -11.55 45.34
N SER A 1079 -14.75 -11.41 45.99
CA SER A 1079 -14.48 -12.25 47.15
C SER A 1079 -15.54 -11.95 48.21
N LEU A 1080 -16.12 -12.97 48.84
CA LEU A 1080 -16.98 -12.73 50.00
C LEU A 1080 -16.15 -12.08 51.11
N SER A 1081 -16.40 -10.79 51.35
CA SER A 1081 -15.74 -10.03 52.41
C SER A 1081 -16.33 -10.45 53.76
N THR A 1082 -15.64 -11.33 54.48
CA THR A 1082 -15.88 -11.52 55.92
C THR A 1082 -15.29 -10.33 56.68
N THR A 1083 -16.16 -9.45 57.18
CA THR A 1083 -15.82 -8.25 57.94
C THR A 1083 -14.89 -8.55 59.14
N PRO A 1084 -13.93 -7.68 59.50
CA PRO A 1084 -13.00 -7.97 60.59
C PRO A 1084 -13.67 -8.08 61.97
N ALA A 1085 -13.29 -9.11 62.72
CA ALA A 1085 -13.60 -9.29 64.14
C ALA A 1085 -12.28 -9.38 64.95
N PRO A 1086 -12.27 -9.02 66.26
CA PRO A 1086 -11.04 -8.69 66.98
C PRO A 1086 -10.18 -9.90 67.39
N GLN A 1087 -8.86 -9.69 67.49
CA GLN A 1087 -7.90 -10.69 68.00
C GLN A 1087 -8.10 -10.97 69.49
N PRO A 1088 -8.13 -12.25 69.89
CA PRO A 1088 -7.02 -12.83 70.68
C PRO A 1088 -6.80 -14.35 70.38
N PRO A 1089 -6.02 -15.12 71.16
CA PRO A 1089 -4.63 -14.92 71.58
C PRO A 1089 -3.69 -15.98 70.93
N LYS A 1090 -2.70 -16.52 71.66
CA LYS A 1090 -1.63 -17.41 71.13
C LYS A 1090 -2.12 -18.80 70.71
N LYS A 1091 -1.37 -19.43 69.78
CA LYS A 1091 -1.55 -20.81 69.28
C LYS A 1091 -1.56 -21.86 70.39
N ASP A 1092 -2.41 -22.86 70.24
CA ASP A 1092 -2.32 -24.14 70.97
C ASP A 1092 -2.29 -25.34 70.00
N LYS A 1093 -1.82 -26.50 70.48
CA LYS A 1093 -1.54 -27.69 69.63
C LYS A 1093 -2.73 -28.66 69.57
N ALA A 1094 -3.40 -28.77 68.42
CA ALA A 1094 -4.45 -29.78 68.19
C ALA A 1094 -4.42 -30.45 66.80
N ASN A 1095 -4.19 -29.68 65.73
CA ASN A 1095 -4.51 -30.13 64.37
C ASN A 1095 -3.48 -31.05 63.68
N GLU A 1096 -2.29 -31.26 64.24
CA GLU A 1096 -1.30 -32.20 63.67
C GLU A 1096 -1.72 -33.67 63.80
N ILE A 1097 -2.60 -34.01 64.75
CA ILE A 1097 -2.99 -35.40 65.01
C ILE A 1097 -3.86 -35.97 63.87
N VAL A 1098 -4.88 -35.23 63.42
CA VAL A 1098 -5.88 -35.73 62.46
C VAL A 1098 -5.26 -36.10 61.11
N LEU A 1099 -4.29 -35.31 60.62
CA LEU A 1099 -3.61 -35.56 59.36
C LEU A 1099 -2.77 -36.85 59.38
N SER A 1100 -2.14 -37.14 60.54
CA SER A 1100 -1.31 -38.34 60.73
C SER A 1100 -2.13 -39.64 60.64
N TRP A 1101 -3.31 -39.67 61.26
CA TRP A 1101 -4.19 -40.84 61.22
C TRP A 1101 -4.70 -41.18 59.81
N MET A 1102 -5.00 -40.17 58.97
CA MET A 1102 -5.46 -40.43 57.59
C MET A 1102 -4.35 -41.04 56.72
N VAL A 1103 -3.10 -40.60 56.87
CA VAL A 1103 -1.95 -41.17 56.15
C VAL A 1103 -1.66 -42.60 56.60
N LEU A 1104 -1.79 -42.89 57.90
CA LEU A 1104 -1.62 -44.24 58.45
C LEU A 1104 -2.68 -45.23 57.94
N TRP A 1105 -3.92 -44.77 57.74
CA TRP A 1105 -5.02 -45.60 57.25
C TRP A 1105 -4.90 -45.95 55.75
N LEU A 1106 -4.45 -44.99 54.93
CA LEU A 1106 -4.19 -45.21 53.49
C LEU A 1106 -3.01 -46.16 53.26
N THR A 1107 -1.91 -45.99 54.01
CA THR A 1107 -0.71 -46.82 53.86
C THR A 1107 -0.91 -48.27 54.32
N THR A 1108 -1.63 -48.50 55.43
CA THR A 1108 -1.98 -49.86 55.89
C THR A 1108 -2.92 -50.59 54.93
N SER A 1109 -3.90 -49.88 54.34
CA SER A 1109 -4.81 -50.44 53.34
C SER A 1109 -4.08 -50.93 52.07
N LEU A 1110 -3.09 -50.16 51.59
CA LEU A 1110 -2.26 -50.53 50.44
C LEU A 1110 -1.36 -51.75 50.71
N LEU A 1111 -0.77 -51.85 51.92
CA LEU A 1111 0.02 -53.03 52.29
C LEU A 1111 -0.83 -54.31 52.35
N LEU A 1112 -2.07 -54.23 52.84
CA LEU A 1112 -2.98 -55.38 52.87
C LEU A 1112 -3.30 -55.87 51.44
N PHE A 1113 -3.60 -54.96 50.52
CA PHE A 1113 -3.90 -55.31 49.13
C PHE A 1113 -2.69 -55.96 48.41
N TYR A 1114 -1.48 -55.44 48.64
CA TYR A 1114 -0.24 -56.00 48.08
C TYR A 1114 0.05 -57.42 48.61
N ASN A 1115 -0.17 -57.67 49.90
CA ASN A 1115 0.02 -59.00 50.48
C ASN A 1115 -1.01 -60.03 49.99
N VAL A 1116 -2.28 -59.64 49.80
CA VAL A 1116 -3.31 -60.53 49.22
C VAL A 1116 -2.94 -60.94 47.78
N LEU A 1117 -2.40 -60.02 46.98
CA LEU A 1117 -1.92 -60.33 45.62
C LEU A 1117 -0.69 -61.25 45.64
N GLN A 1118 0.26 -61.07 46.56
CA GLN A 1118 1.40 -61.98 46.76
C GLN A 1118 0.94 -63.41 47.10
N TRP A 1119 0.03 -63.57 48.06
CA TRP A 1119 -0.49 -64.89 48.46
C TRP A 1119 -1.32 -65.56 47.36
N GLY A 1120 -2.10 -64.79 46.59
CA GLY A 1120 -2.82 -65.29 45.42
C GLY A 1120 -1.89 -65.84 44.32
N PHE A 1121 -0.68 -65.28 44.17
CA PHE A 1121 0.31 -65.75 43.20
C PHE A 1121 1.00 -67.04 43.65
N TYR A 1122 1.29 -67.19 44.95
CA TYR A 1122 1.84 -68.44 45.51
C TYR A 1122 0.85 -69.60 45.46
N LEU A 1123 -0.46 -69.34 45.66
CA LEU A 1123 -1.54 -70.33 45.50
C LEU A 1123 -1.84 -70.73 44.05
N PHE A 1124 -1.14 -70.15 43.07
CA PHE A 1124 -1.20 -70.51 41.65
C PHE A 1124 0.07 -71.25 41.18
N LEU A 1125 1.01 -71.51 42.09
CA LEU A 1125 2.31 -72.17 41.85
C LEU A 1125 2.52 -73.41 42.73
N ILE A 1126 1.43 -73.93 43.33
CA ILE A 1126 1.31 -75.19 44.08
C ILE A 1126 0.19 -76.00 43.44
#